data_AF-A0A6J4H816-F1
#
_entry.id   AF-A0A6J4H816-F1
#
_cell.length_a   1.000
_cell.length_b   1.000
_cell.length_c   1.000
_cell.angle_alpha   90.00
_cell.angle_beta   90.00
_cell.angle_gamma   90.00
#
_symmetry.space_group_name_H-M   'P 1'
#
loop_
_entity.id
_entity.type
_entity.pdbx_description
1 polymer ?
#
loop_
_entity_poly.entity_id
_entity_poly.type
_entity_poly.pdbx_seq_one_letter_code
_entity_poly.pdbx_strand_id
1 'polypeptide(L)'
;MLRGTTLAGVAVLLAGLITGPAAYGTSPVPPEPTPTESAETPLPPADEAPPAAVPSEPAPTETVEPVEETDGPVNLTLPTVDGPAVVGKPVTVFTGEWTGVEEFGTLLLEWTADGEVVHETTAPPGKTFQFWIPGTAGGKSLVLSVRPGLGEPVTTEPLDVGIGTIDGVGWTNLIIGKPAVGQELSLHASSWSDIYGVVPVETYQWYRGTSAIPGAVFRTYTPVAADLGQKLWAEVTLSAPGYAPTGASSVEVTVGPGALTAPVPSITGTARVGQVQTANPGIWPAGTTLSYQWYRGTTPITGAVGRTYTTVPADNGQAVKVRVRGTKTGYTSVYRDSAARTIAAGVITATTPVTVSGTHRYGQTLKVSQGWSPAPAVIKYQWYRAGIAVSGATGSSLWLNSSYIGQTVSVRVTVSKPGYTTVSTTTVRKTVGKAVFAVTAAPRITGTAKVGYTLTTSLGTYSPAPAAYGFQWYRNGTAISGATNRSYKLTTTDGGKQITARVYAKANYYETRSTLSAAVAIPAVPVVVLGGDGIYKVGTTLKPGLYKATGTGEECQWARLNSFVWDPEGNNMNAHYIGPAKTYVQILPTDVGFRTEGCGKWTTVTSAGARATSITANGTYRVGIDILPGTYYAYGTGDDCYWETLSGFSYDLDELISNYYGPQRTIVTIPADVKGFFVHGCGTLTRK
;
A
#
# COMPACT_ATOMS: atom_id res chain seq x y z
N MET A 1 -12.17 -17.59 -36.62
CA MET A 1 -13.39 -16.88 -37.07
C MET A 1 -13.82 -15.96 -35.92
N LEU A 2 -13.44 -14.67 -35.93
CA LEU A 2 -14.24 -13.50 -36.40
C LEU A 2 -15.55 -13.35 -35.59
N ARG A 3 -15.92 -12.24 -34.91
CA ARG A 3 -15.61 -10.79 -34.85
C ARG A 3 -15.96 -10.33 -33.40
N GLY A 4 -15.49 -9.25 -32.77
CA GLY A 4 -15.05 -7.93 -33.23
C GLY A 4 -16.15 -6.89 -32.94
N THR A 5 -15.97 -6.02 -31.92
CA THR A 5 -16.52 -4.64 -31.88
C THR A 5 -15.81 -3.79 -30.81
N THR A 6 -15.37 -2.62 -31.26
CA THR A 6 -14.66 -1.51 -30.61
C THR A 6 -15.60 -0.34 -30.30
N LEU A 7 -15.24 0.51 -29.32
CA LEU A 7 -15.54 1.97 -29.19
C LEU A 7 -14.78 2.46 -27.93
N ALA A 8 -13.61 3.11 -28.05
CA ALA A 8 -13.33 4.51 -28.42
C ALA A 8 -13.82 5.54 -27.38
N GLY A 9 -12.86 6.16 -26.69
CA GLY A 9 -13.01 7.33 -25.83
C GLY A 9 -11.65 7.99 -25.62
N VAL A 10 -11.39 9.04 -26.41
CA VAL A 10 -10.19 9.89 -26.44
C VAL A 10 -10.38 11.03 -25.44
N ALA A 11 -9.35 11.37 -24.64
CA ALA A 11 -9.05 12.76 -24.26
C ALA A 11 -7.64 12.93 -23.63
N VAL A 12 -6.78 13.59 -24.41
CA VAL A 12 -5.87 14.69 -24.07
C VAL A 12 -4.75 14.47 -23.03
N LEU A 13 -3.51 14.37 -23.57
CA LEU A 13 -2.27 14.76 -22.90
C LEU A 13 -2.19 16.29 -22.80
N LEU A 14 -1.76 16.81 -21.65
CA LEU A 14 -1.05 18.08 -21.56
C LEU A 14 0.15 17.93 -20.60
N ALA A 15 1.33 18.29 -21.09
CA ALA A 15 2.57 18.40 -20.32
C ALA A 15 2.61 19.71 -19.52
N GLY A 16 3.22 19.69 -18.34
CA GLY A 16 3.46 20.88 -17.52
C GLY A 16 4.67 20.67 -16.59
N LEU A 17 5.65 21.55 -16.73
CA LEU A 17 6.95 21.56 -16.07
C LEU A 17 6.91 21.86 -14.56
N ILE A 18 7.90 21.30 -13.86
CA ILE A 18 8.82 21.87 -12.85
C ILE A 18 8.31 23.10 -12.06
N THR A 19 8.20 22.96 -10.74
CA THR A 19 8.91 23.74 -9.68
C THR A 19 8.23 23.50 -8.33
N GLY A 20 9.01 23.16 -7.31
CA GLY A 20 8.57 23.13 -5.91
C GLY A 20 9.56 23.93 -5.05
N PRO A 21 9.09 24.68 -4.03
CA PRO A 21 9.98 25.18 -2.99
C PRO A 21 9.57 24.74 -1.57
N ALA A 22 10.60 24.78 -0.69
CA ALA A 22 10.61 24.68 0.77
C ALA A 22 10.34 23.28 1.38
N ALA A 23 11.02 22.81 2.44
CA ALA A 23 11.65 23.53 3.55
C ALA A 23 12.87 22.80 4.16
N TYR A 24 13.76 23.59 4.78
CA TYR A 24 14.90 23.21 5.64
C TYR A 24 14.46 22.62 7.00
N GLY A 25 15.26 21.69 7.57
CA GLY A 25 15.09 21.18 8.94
C GLY A 25 16.09 20.10 9.37
N THR A 26 17.32 20.54 9.70
CA THR A 26 18.30 20.05 10.73
C THR A 26 18.50 18.56 11.08
N SER A 27 19.78 18.14 10.95
CA SER A 27 20.60 17.03 11.52
C SER A 27 20.36 16.65 13.01
N PRO A 28 20.98 15.57 13.62
CA PRO A 28 22.09 14.73 13.13
C PRO A 28 22.05 13.20 13.41
N VAL A 29 22.88 12.43 12.70
CA VAL A 29 23.32 11.06 13.08
C VAL A 29 24.84 10.92 12.87
N PRO A 30 25.58 10.18 13.73
CA PRO A 30 27.04 10.08 13.77
C PRO A 30 27.63 9.01 12.81
N PRO A 31 28.97 8.92 12.68
CA PRO A 31 29.63 8.22 11.58
C PRO A 31 29.92 6.73 11.87
N GLU A 32 29.98 5.94 10.80
CA GLU A 32 30.52 4.58 10.77
C GLU A 32 31.96 4.62 10.18
N PRO A 33 32.90 3.76 10.63
CA PRO A 33 34.33 4.00 10.45
C PRO A 33 34.91 3.37 9.17
N THR A 34 35.88 4.08 8.60
CA THR A 34 36.81 3.64 7.56
C THR A 34 37.90 2.73 8.16
N PRO A 35 38.37 1.68 7.46
CA PRO A 35 39.47 0.85 7.93
C PRO A 35 40.80 1.60 7.81
N THR A 36 41.63 1.49 8.84
CA THR A 36 43.01 1.99 8.88
C THR A 36 43.93 0.89 8.35
N GLU A 37 44.58 1.17 7.22
CA GLU A 37 45.68 0.38 6.68
C GLU A 37 46.97 0.85 7.36
N SER A 38 47.57 -0.01 8.18
CA SER A 38 48.84 0.27 8.86
C SER A 38 50.00 0.03 7.91
N ALA A 39 50.87 1.05 7.83
CA ALA A 39 52.11 1.05 7.09
C ALA A 39 53.07 -0.05 7.56
N GLU A 40 53.52 -0.88 6.62
CA GLU A 40 54.73 -1.69 6.74
C GLU A 40 55.97 -0.79 6.68
N THR A 41 56.92 -1.09 7.55
CA THR A 41 58.27 -0.49 7.57
C THR A 41 59.16 -1.36 6.68
N PRO A 42 59.89 -0.83 5.68
CA PRO A 42 60.84 -1.62 4.94
C PRO A 42 62.20 -1.68 5.63
N LEU A 43 62.79 -2.88 5.58
CA LEU A 43 64.16 -3.23 5.98
C LEU A 43 65.21 -2.44 5.14
N PRO A 44 66.40 -2.15 5.69
CA PRO A 44 67.50 -1.58 4.92
C PRO A 44 68.20 -2.64 4.05
N PRO A 45 68.78 -2.27 2.89
CA PRO A 45 69.57 -3.18 2.08
C PRO A 45 70.99 -3.36 2.63
N ALA A 46 71.55 -4.52 2.29
CA ALA A 46 72.88 -4.99 2.61
C ALA A 46 73.96 -4.42 1.68
N ASP A 47 75.20 -4.48 2.19
CA ASP A 47 76.49 -4.57 1.51
C ASP A 47 76.83 -3.55 0.40
N GLU A 48 77.68 -2.58 0.76
CA GLU A 48 78.74 -2.12 -0.13
C GLU A 48 80.06 -2.00 0.67
N ALA A 49 81.06 -2.76 0.25
CA ALA A 49 82.42 -2.74 0.73
C ALA A 49 83.13 -1.43 0.33
N PRO A 50 83.94 -0.80 1.21
CA PRO A 50 84.84 0.26 0.79
C PRO A 50 86.13 -0.32 0.17
N PRO A 51 86.68 0.31 -0.90
CA PRO A 51 87.90 -0.13 -1.54
C PRO A 51 89.17 0.33 -0.82
N ALA A 52 90.23 -0.41 -1.13
CA ALA A 52 91.64 -0.25 -0.83
C ALA A 52 92.16 1.18 -0.59
N ALA A 53 92.97 1.31 0.47
CA ALA A 53 93.88 2.41 0.71
C ALA A 53 95.23 2.18 0.01
N VAL A 54 95.66 3.14 -0.81
CA VAL A 54 97.06 3.37 -1.25
C VAL A 54 97.16 4.85 -1.71
N PRO A 55 98.34 5.49 -1.74
CA PRO A 55 99.09 6.07 -0.64
C PRO A 55 99.18 7.62 -0.75
N SER A 56 99.37 8.32 0.37
CA SER A 56 99.72 9.74 0.37
C SER A 56 101.25 9.93 0.27
N GLU A 57 101.64 10.74 -0.71
CA GLU A 57 102.97 11.23 -1.07
C GLU A 57 103.70 11.97 0.09
N PRO A 58 105.05 11.98 0.14
CA PRO A 58 105.81 12.28 1.35
C PRO A 58 106.05 13.79 1.55
N ALA A 59 106.13 14.21 2.81
CA ALA A 59 106.63 15.52 3.24
C ALA A 59 108.09 15.39 3.74
N PRO A 60 108.87 16.49 3.75
CA PRO A 60 110.28 16.49 3.37
C PRO A 60 111.24 16.05 4.46
N THR A 61 112.37 15.54 3.98
CA THR A 61 113.58 15.18 4.72
C THR A 61 114.23 16.42 5.34
N GLU A 62 114.20 16.52 6.67
CA GLU A 62 115.10 17.41 7.43
C GLU A 62 116.15 16.56 8.14
N THR A 63 117.41 16.81 7.78
CA THR A 63 118.61 16.29 8.40
C THR A 63 118.78 16.84 9.81
N VAL A 64 118.81 15.95 10.81
CA VAL A 64 119.29 16.23 12.17
C VAL A 64 120.41 15.23 12.50
N GLU A 65 121.46 15.75 13.12
CA GLU A 65 122.75 15.14 13.45
C GLU A 65 122.66 13.96 14.46
N PRO A 66 123.70 13.12 14.62
CA PRO A 66 123.58 11.78 15.18
C PRO A 66 123.41 11.82 16.70
N VAL A 67 122.44 11.06 17.22
CA VAL A 67 122.30 10.79 18.65
C VAL A 67 122.81 9.38 18.92
N GLU A 68 123.65 9.29 19.95
CA GLU A 68 124.42 8.12 20.37
C GLU A 68 123.59 6.85 20.49
N GLU A 69 124.22 5.74 20.09
CA GLU A 69 123.78 4.37 20.33
C GLU A 69 123.72 4.14 21.86
N THR A 70 122.54 4.35 22.45
CA THR A 70 122.23 3.83 23.77
C THR A 70 121.80 2.38 23.61
N ASP A 71 122.45 1.48 24.35
CA ASP A 71 122.04 0.07 24.45
C ASP A 71 120.52 0.04 24.74
N GLY A 72 119.74 -0.45 23.78
CA GLY A 72 118.29 -0.52 23.89
C GLY A 72 117.84 -1.34 25.10
N PRO A 73 116.57 -1.25 25.51
CA PRO A 73 116.08 -1.97 26.68
C PRO A 73 116.35 -3.47 26.59
N VAL A 74 117.03 -4.03 27.60
CA VAL A 74 117.44 -5.45 27.65
C VAL A 74 116.57 -6.19 28.67
N ASN A 75 116.03 -7.34 28.27
CA ASN A 75 115.36 -8.26 29.17
C ASN A 75 116.42 -9.02 30.01
N LEU A 76 116.34 -8.90 31.34
CA LEU A 76 117.20 -9.63 32.27
C LEU A 76 116.60 -10.96 32.70
N THR A 77 115.27 -11.01 32.86
CA THR A 77 114.54 -12.25 33.14
C THR A 77 113.30 -12.35 32.27
N LEU A 78 113.08 -13.53 31.70
CA LEU A 78 111.95 -13.77 30.80
C LEU A 78 110.63 -13.55 31.53
N PRO A 79 109.62 -12.98 30.85
CA PRO A 79 108.27 -12.97 31.38
C PRO A 79 107.78 -14.40 31.58
N THR A 80 107.00 -14.62 32.64
CA THR A 80 106.42 -15.94 32.93
C THR A 80 104.92 -15.82 33.17
N VAL A 81 104.20 -16.87 32.76
CA VAL A 81 102.77 -17.04 33.02
C VAL A 81 102.63 -18.37 33.74
N ASP A 82 102.16 -18.31 34.98
CA ASP A 82 102.01 -19.48 35.84
C ASP A 82 100.59 -19.56 36.43
N GLY A 83 100.09 -20.78 36.61
CA GLY A 83 98.74 -21.04 37.09
C GLY A 83 97.86 -21.81 36.09
N PRO A 84 96.58 -22.02 36.42
CA PRO A 84 95.69 -22.84 35.62
C PRO A 84 95.33 -22.13 34.32
N ALA A 85 95.76 -22.70 33.19
CA ALA A 85 95.42 -22.30 31.84
C ALA A 85 93.96 -22.59 31.50
N VAL A 86 93.00 -21.95 32.16
CA VAL A 86 91.57 -22.18 31.95
C VAL A 86 90.84 -20.85 31.84
N VAL A 87 89.96 -20.72 30.84
CA VAL A 87 89.10 -19.54 30.68
C VAL A 87 88.39 -19.19 31.98
N GLY A 88 88.38 -17.90 32.32
CA GLY A 88 87.72 -17.41 33.53
C GLY A 88 88.41 -17.85 34.83
N LYS A 89 89.67 -18.32 34.78
CA LYS A 89 90.55 -18.44 35.96
C LYS A 89 91.72 -17.46 35.82
N PRO A 90 92.25 -16.94 36.93
CA PRO A 90 93.41 -16.06 36.90
C PRO A 90 94.70 -16.87 36.72
N VAL A 91 95.54 -16.42 35.78
CA VAL A 91 96.95 -16.77 35.73
C VAL A 91 97.78 -15.66 36.36
N THR A 92 98.89 -16.05 36.98
CA THR A 92 99.86 -15.14 37.56
C THR A 92 100.87 -14.77 36.49
N VAL A 93 100.94 -13.49 36.18
CA VAL A 93 101.80 -12.95 35.13
C VAL A 93 102.95 -12.22 35.80
N PHE A 94 104.17 -12.58 35.45
CA PHE A 94 105.37 -11.83 35.78
C PHE A 94 105.92 -11.19 34.51
N THR A 95 106.12 -9.87 34.52
CA THR A 95 106.52 -9.13 33.31
C THR A 95 107.98 -9.29 32.92
N GLY A 96 108.78 -10.01 33.72
CA GLY A 96 110.23 -10.05 33.57
C GLY A 96 110.90 -8.80 34.14
N GLU A 97 112.18 -8.90 34.49
CA GLU A 97 113.02 -7.75 34.85
C GLU A 97 113.68 -7.19 33.60
N TRP A 98 113.77 -5.86 33.51
CA TRP A 98 114.28 -5.15 32.34
C TRP A 98 115.17 -3.99 32.76
N THR A 99 116.23 -3.73 32.01
CA THR A 99 117.09 -2.55 32.15
C THR A 99 116.91 -1.62 30.95
N GLY A 100 117.14 -0.31 31.12
CA GLY A 100 116.97 0.67 30.04
C GLY A 100 115.51 1.05 29.76
N VAL A 101 114.57 0.69 30.65
CA VAL A 101 113.12 0.95 30.51
C VAL A 101 112.63 2.16 31.31
N GLU A 102 113.54 2.88 31.98
CA GLU A 102 113.24 4.03 32.86
C GLU A 102 112.53 5.18 32.12
N GLU A 103 112.79 5.34 30.82
CA GLU A 103 112.22 6.39 29.97
C GLU A 103 110.77 6.10 29.51
N PHE A 104 110.34 4.83 29.51
CA PHE A 104 109.04 4.38 29.00
C PHE A 104 108.01 4.05 30.10
N GLY A 105 108.47 3.78 31.32
CA GLY A 105 107.64 3.62 32.53
C GLY A 105 106.75 2.36 32.61
N THR A 106 106.31 1.79 31.48
CA THR A 106 105.49 0.57 31.41
C THR A 106 105.83 -0.27 30.18
N LEU A 107 105.57 -1.57 30.26
CA LEU A 107 105.68 -2.55 29.17
C LEU A 107 104.31 -2.74 28.53
N LEU A 108 104.26 -2.86 27.20
CA LEU A 108 103.07 -3.31 26.48
C LEU A 108 102.99 -4.83 26.59
N LEU A 109 101.85 -5.33 27.05
CA LEU A 109 101.54 -6.74 27.14
C LEU A 109 100.42 -7.05 26.16
N GLU A 110 100.75 -7.80 25.13
CA GLU A 110 99.83 -8.25 24.10
C GLU A 110 99.62 -9.75 24.25
N TRP A 111 98.38 -10.14 24.53
CA TRP A 111 97.96 -11.53 24.60
C TRP A 111 97.38 -11.94 23.26
N THR A 112 97.99 -12.95 22.64
CA THR A 112 97.49 -13.53 21.41
C THR A 112 96.97 -14.94 21.66
N ALA A 113 95.81 -15.28 21.10
CA ALA A 113 95.28 -16.65 21.10
C ALA A 113 95.28 -17.17 19.67
N ASP A 114 96.08 -18.20 19.38
CA ASP A 114 96.38 -18.68 18.03
C ASP A 114 96.85 -17.57 17.06
N GLY A 115 97.56 -16.57 17.57
CA GLY A 115 98.11 -15.44 16.80
C GLY A 115 97.16 -14.24 16.63
N GLU A 116 95.92 -14.30 17.12
CA GLU A 116 95.02 -13.15 17.16
C GLU A 116 95.06 -12.45 18.52
N VAL A 117 95.17 -11.12 18.54
CA VAL A 117 95.16 -10.35 19.78
C VAL A 117 93.80 -10.48 20.48
N VAL A 118 93.80 -11.03 21.69
CA VAL A 118 92.60 -11.21 22.54
C VAL A 118 92.57 -10.25 23.72
N HIS A 119 93.71 -9.69 24.12
CA HIS A 119 93.78 -8.66 25.14
C HIS A 119 95.09 -7.87 25.04
N GLU A 120 95.02 -6.57 25.28
CA GLU A 120 96.20 -5.71 25.42
C GLU A 120 96.10 -4.94 26.72
N THR A 121 97.22 -4.82 27.42
CA THR A 121 97.33 -4.01 28.63
C THR A 121 98.75 -3.49 28.80
N THR A 122 98.97 -2.63 29.77
CA THR A 122 100.32 -2.18 30.14
C THR A 122 100.60 -2.48 31.59
N ALA A 123 101.85 -2.85 31.90
CA ALA A 123 102.28 -3.14 33.26
C ALA A 123 103.73 -2.71 33.50
N PRO A 124 104.11 -2.30 34.73
CA PRO A 124 105.50 -1.96 35.03
C PRO A 124 106.43 -3.20 34.91
N PRO A 125 107.73 -3.00 34.65
CA PRO A 125 108.72 -4.07 34.66
C PRO A 125 108.89 -4.69 36.06
N GLY A 126 109.20 -5.98 36.12
CA GLY A 126 109.45 -6.73 37.35
C GLY A 126 108.23 -6.91 38.26
N LYS A 127 107.00 -6.73 37.74
CA LYS A 127 105.77 -6.84 38.53
C LYS A 127 105.03 -8.14 38.27
N THR A 128 104.36 -8.59 39.32
CA THR A 128 103.46 -9.73 39.29
C THR A 128 102.02 -9.25 39.47
N PHE A 129 101.12 -9.71 38.61
CA PHE A 129 99.68 -9.44 38.73
C PHE A 129 98.85 -10.62 38.21
N GLN A 130 97.55 -10.58 38.44
CA GLN A 130 96.63 -11.60 37.93
C GLN A 130 96.02 -11.16 36.60
N PHE A 131 96.07 -12.04 35.61
CA PHE A 131 95.36 -11.90 34.35
C PHE A 131 94.28 -12.97 34.26
N TRP A 132 93.04 -12.54 34.03
CA TRP A 132 91.92 -13.46 33.83
C TRP A 132 91.83 -13.83 32.35
N ILE A 133 91.93 -15.11 32.04
CA ILE A 133 91.93 -15.56 30.66
C ILE A 133 90.55 -15.28 30.03
N PRO A 134 90.48 -14.48 28.94
CA PRO A 134 89.22 -14.14 28.29
C PRO A 134 88.61 -15.36 27.58
N GLY A 135 87.28 -15.37 27.45
CA GLY A 135 86.56 -16.45 26.77
C GLY A 135 87.01 -16.70 25.33
N THR A 136 87.46 -15.66 24.62
CA THR A 136 87.98 -15.76 23.25
C THR A 136 89.26 -16.59 23.12
N ALA A 137 89.96 -16.86 24.24
CA ALA A 137 91.16 -17.70 24.28
C ALA A 137 90.87 -19.18 24.57
N GLY A 138 89.62 -19.57 24.85
CA GLY A 138 89.31 -20.96 25.22
C GLY A 138 89.52 -21.96 24.10
N GLY A 139 90.23 -23.05 24.40
CA GLY A 139 90.60 -24.09 23.42
C GLY A 139 91.70 -23.68 22.45
N LYS A 140 92.31 -22.51 22.66
CA LYS A 140 93.38 -21.94 21.84
C LYS A 140 94.72 -21.94 22.59
N SER A 141 95.80 -21.74 21.84
CA SER A 141 97.14 -21.52 22.39
C SER A 141 97.34 -20.04 22.71
N LEU A 142 97.44 -19.70 23.99
CA LEU A 142 97.60 -18.34 24.48
C LEU A 142 99.08 -18.00 24.67
N VAL A 143 99.54 -16.90 24.07
CA VAL A 143 100.92 -16.41 24.17
C VAL A 143 100.90 -14.98 24.67
N LEU A 144 101.72 -14.70 25.69
CA LEU A 144 101.99 -13.34 26.11
C LEU A 144 103.23 -12.81 25.38
N SER A 145 103.08 -11.70 24.70
CA SER A 145 104.15 -10.89 24.12
C SER A 145 104.36 -9.66 25.00
N VAL A 146 105.58 -9.51 25.54
CA VAL A 146 105.95 -8.37 26.38
C VAL A 146 106.95 -7.49 25.65
N ARG A 147 106.61 -6.21 25.46
CA ARG A 147 107.36 -5.29 24.63
C ARG A 147 107.67 -3.97 25.36
N PRO A 148 108.95 -3.56 25.45
CA PRO A 148 109.32 -2.21 25.92
C PRO A 148 109.32 -1.22 24.74
N GLY A 149 108.31 -0.33 24.68
CA GLY A 149 108.24 0.69 23.63
C GLY A 149 108.20 0.08 22.21
N LEU A 150 109.12 0.50 21.34
CA LEU A 150 109.26 0.01 19.95
C LEU A 150 110.25 -1.17 19.80
N GLY A 151 110.81 -1.71 20.90
CA GLY A 151 111.80 -2.79 20.86
C GLY A 151 111.24 -4.14 20.39
N GLU A 152 112.08 -5.16 20.16
CA GLU A 152 111.60 -6.50 19.81
C GLU A 152 110.83 -7.14 20.99
N PRO A 153 109.64 -7.73 20.77
CA PRO A 153 108.89 -8.37 21.84
C PRO A 153 109.55 -9.65 22.32
N VAL A 154 109.45 -9.92 23.62
CA VAL A 154 109.80 -11.22 24.21
C VAL A 154 108.51 -11.97 24.50
N THR A 155 108.40 -13.18 23.95
CA THR A 155 107.22 -14.03 24.10
C THR A 155 107.42 -15.12 25.14
N THR A 156 106.34 -15.49 25.81
CA THR A 156 106.30 -16.66 26.70
C THR A 156 106.15 -17.95 25.90
N GLU A 157 106.40 -19.09 26.54
CA GLU A 157 105.96 -20.36 25.96
C GLU A 157 104.44 -20.35 25.78
N PRO A 158 103.92 -20.98 24.71
CA PRO A 158 102.48 -21.04 24.48
C PRO A 158 101.78 -21.88 25.55
N LEU A 159 100.65 -21.36 26.01
CA LEU A 159 99.82 -21.98 27.03
C LEU A 159 98.55 -22.54 26.38
N ASP A 160 98.37 -23.87 26.43
CA ASP A 160 97.14 -24.51 25.97
C ASP A 160 95.99 -24.20 26.93
N VAL A 161 95.05 -23.34 26.50
CA VAL A 161 93.95 -22.89 27.35
C VAL A 161 92.78 -23.86 27.29
N GLY A 162 92.47 -24.49 28.42
CA GLY A 162 91.25 -25.26 28.62
C GLY A 162 89.98 -24.39 28.65
N ILE A 163 88.85 -24.98 28.27
CA ILE A 163 87.54 -24.33 28.36
C ILE A 163 87.12 -24.13 29.83
N GLY A 164 86.50 -22.99 30.13
CA GLY A 164 85.97 -22.65 31.46
C GLY A 164 84.65 -23.35 31.75
N THR A 165 84.24 -23.35 33.01
CA THR A 165 82.90 -23.79 33.44
C THR A 165 82.04 -22.60 33.82
N ILE A 166 80.74 -22.65 33.48
CA ILE A 166 79.77 -21.67 33.95
C ILE A 166 79.29 -22.13 35.33
N ASP A 167 79.79 -21.49 36.38
CA ASP A 167 79.54 -21.86 37.78
C ASP A 167 78.37 -21.04 38.39
N GLY A 168 77.83 -21.50 39.52
CA GLY A 168 76.83 -20.73 40.29
C GLY A 168 75.47 -20.52 39.62
N VAL A 169 75.11 -21.36 38.64
CA VAL A 169 73.82 -21.23 37.96
C VAL A 169 72.66 -21.68 38.86
N GLY A 170 71.77 -20.73 39.16
CA GLY A 170 70.51 -20.95 39.85
C GLY A 170 69.44 -21.38 38.85
N TRP A 171 69.10 -22.67 38.87
CA TRP A 171 68.03 -23.25 38.05
C TRP A 171 66.74 -23.39 38.87
N THR A 172 65.85 -22.40 38.83
CA THR A 172 64.49 -22.55 39.35
C THR A 172 63.60 -23.14 38.25
N ASN A 173 63.65 -24.46 38.10
CA ASN A 173 63.04 -25.23 37.00
C ASN A 173 61.50 -25.35 37.05
N LEU A 174 60.79 -24.26 37.33
CA LEU A 174 59.33 -24.23 37.27
C LEU A 174 58.86 -23.66 35.92
N ILE A 175 58.04 -24.43 35.22
CA ILE A 175 57.17 -23.87 34.19
C ILE A 175 56.14 -22.99 34.89
N ILE A 176 56.17 -21.70 34.59
CA ILE A 176 55.25 -20.69 35.10
C ILE A 176 54.04 -20.64 34.17
N GLY A 177 52.85 -20.57 34.76
CA GLY A 177 51.59 -20.50 34.03
C GLY A 177 50.75 -21.76 34.20
N LYS A 178 49.52 -21.71 33.69
CA LYS A 178 48.62 -22.87 33.73
C LYS A 178 48.87 -23.72 32.49
N PRO A 179 49.26 -25.00 32.61
CA PRO A 179 49.48 -25.88 31.47
C PRO A 179 48.15 -26.24 30.82
N ALA A 180 47.70 -25.38 29.91
CA ALA A 180 46.47 -25.55 29.17
C ALA A 180 46.59 -24.95 27.77
N VAL A 181 45.85 -25.52 26.82
CA VAL A 181 45.82 -25.01 25.44
C VAL A 181 45.47 -23.52 25.42
N GLY A 182 46.28 -22.72 24.72
CA GLY A 182 46.10 -21.28 24.58
C GLY A 182 46.47 -20.45 25.82
N GLN A 183 47.16 -21.03 26.81
CA GLN A 183 47.71 -20.30 27.94
C GLN A 183 49.23 -20.29 27.83
N GLU A 184 49.83 -19.11 27.78
CA GLU A 184 51.29 -19.00 27.68
C GLU A 184 51.95 -19.63 28.92
N LEU A 185 52.92 -20.49 28.64
CA LEU A 185 53.87 -21.04 29.59
C LEU A 185 55.19 -20.32 29.43
N SER A 186 55.87 -20.06 30.54
CA SER A 186 57.18 -19.41 30.56
C SER A 186 58.12 -20.15 31.48
N LEU A 187 59.39 -20.28 31.11
CA LEU A 187 60.42 -20.73 32.05
C LEU A 187 60.82 -19.59 33.00
N HIS A 188 61.21 -19.92 34.22
CA HIS A 188 61.84 -18.94 35.11
C HIS A 188 63.15 -18.42 34.49
N ALA A 189 63.58 -17.21 34.85
CA ALA A 189 64.84 -16.66 34.37
C ALA A 189 65.99 -17.37 35.09
N SER A 190 67.03 -17.75 34.37
CA SER A 190 68.27 -18.20 34.98
C SER A 190 68.94 -17.05 35.72
N SER A 191 69.70 -17.38 36.75
CA SER A 191 70.66 -16.46 37.37
C SER A 191 72.01 -17.15 37.44
N TRP A 192 73.09 -16.44 37.20
CA TRP A 192 74.46 -16.97 37.27
C TRP A 192 75.36 -15.95 37.97
N SER A 193 76.40 -16.44 38.64
CA SER A 193 77.43 -15.62 39.27
C SER A 193 78.76 -15.77 38.52
N ASP A 194 79.43 -14.65 38.28
CA ASP A 194 80.81 -14.54 37.79
C ASP A 194 81.16 -15.29 36.49
N ILE A 195 80.80 -14.70 35.35
CA ILE A 195 81.41 -14.98 34.04
C ILE A 195 82.15 -13.71 33.62
N TYR A 196 83.48 -13.73 33.69
CA TYR A 196 84.32 -12.53 33.57
C TYR A 196 84.19 -11.88 32.19
N GLY A 197 83.54 -10.70 32.12
CA GLY A 197 83.44 -9.88 30.90
C GLY A 197 82.55 -10.42 29.77
N VAL A 198 81.81 -11.52 29.99
CA VAL A 198 80.98 -12.18 28.97
C VAL A 198 79.53 -12.33 29.45
N VAL A 199 78.59 -11.90 28.61
CA VAL A 199 77.15 -12.18 28.82
C VAL A 199 76.82 -13.50 28.11
N PRO A 200 76.40 -14.55 28.84
CA PRO A 200 76.03 -15.82 28.22
C PRO A 200 74.74 -15.66 27.40
N VAL A 201 74.61 -16.47 26.36
CA VAL A 201 73.40 -16.57 25.55
C VAL A 201 72.54 -17.71 26.09
N GLU A 202 71.25 -17.44 26.32
CA GLU A 202 70.25 -18.45 26.62
C GLU A 202 69.57 -18.93 25.34
N THR A 203 69.59 -20.24 25.11
CA THR A 203 68.75 -20.87 24.09
C THR A 203 67.74 -21.80 24.76
N TYR A 204 66.56 -21.94 24.16
CA TYR A 204 65.49 -22.76 24.69
C TYR A 204 65.03 -23.77 23.66
N GLN A 205 64.50 -24.90 24.13
CA GLN A 205 63.77 -25.84 23.29
C GLN A 205 62.65 -26.48 24.12
N TRP A 206 61.41 -26.35 23.65
CA TRP A 206 60.27 -27.05 24.24
C TRP A 206 60.08 -28.42 23.61
N TYR A 207 59.63 -29.38 24.41
CA TYR A 207 59.46 -30.77 24.05
C TYR A 207 58.04 -31.24 24.37
N ARG A 208 57.52 -32.11 23.51
CA ARG A 208 56.29 -32.87 23.71
C ARG A 208 56.66 -34.34 23.85
N GLY A 209 56.53 -34.88 25.06
CA GLY A 209 57.12 -36.18 25.39
C GLY A 209 58.63 -36.16 25.10
N THR A 210 59.11 -37.07 24.26
CA THR A 210 60.54 -37.14 23.88
C THR A 210 60.89 -36.34 22.62
N SER A 211 59.91 -35.70 21.97
CA SER A 211 60.11 -35.02 20.68
C SER A 211 60.21 -33.51 20.85
N ALA A 212 61.25 -32.89 20.28
CA ALA A 212 61.36 -31.44 20.19
C ALA A 212 60.18 -30.87 19.39
N ILE A 213 59.57 -29.80 19.89
CA ILE A 213 58.50 -29.08 19.18
C ILE A 213 59.17 -28.11 18.21
N PRO A 214 59.01 -28.28 16.88
CA PRO A 214 59.68 -27.42 15.91
C PRO A 214 59.32 -25.94 16.10
N GLY A 215 60.33 -25.08 16.14
CA GLY A 215 60.18 -23.63 16.28
C GLY A 215 59.84 -23.14 17.70
N ALA A 216 59.63 -24.04 18.67
CA ALA A 216 59.42 -23.67 20.06
C ALA A 216 60.76 -23.45 20.77
N VAL A 217 61.50 -22.42 20.33
CA VAL A 217 62.87 -22.10 20.77
C VAL A 217 62.96 -20.84 21.62
N PHE A 218 61.81 -20.34 22.08
CA PHE A 218 61.70 -19.16 22.94
C PHE A 218 61.50 -19.57 24.40
N ARG A 219 61.77 -18.62 25.31
CA ARG A 219 61.52 -18.79 26.75
C ARG A 219 60.06 -19.08 27.07
N THR A 220 59.16 -18.68 26.18
CA THR A 220 57.73 -18.92 26.31
C THR A 220 57.21 -19.87 25.24
N TYR A 221 56.15 -20.59 25.58
CA TYR A 221 55.43 -21.45 24.66
C TYR A 221 53.93 -21.42 24.99
N THR A 222 53.10 -21.21 23.98
CA THR A 222 51.64 -21.32 24.13
C THR A 222 51.20 -22.68 23.62
N PRO A 223 50.77 -23.62 24.48
CA PRO A 223 50.36 -24.95 24.06
C PRO A 223 49.20 -24.87 23.05
N VAL A 224 49.30 -25.67 22.01
CA VAL A 224 48.31 -25.81 20.95
C VAL A 224 47.42 -27.04 21.19
N ALA A 225 46.39 -27.21 20.38
CA ALA A 225 45.47 -28.34 20.53
C ALA A 225 46.17 -29.71 20.44
N ALA A 226 47.28 -29.82 19.70
CA ALA A 226 48.07 -31.05 19.59
C ALA A 226 48.81 -31.41 20.90
N ASP A 227 48.98 -30.47 21.82
CA ASP A 227 49.60 -30.71 23.13
C ASP A 227 48.61 -31.24 24.16
N LEU A 228 47.29 -31.23 23.88
CA LEU A 228 46.28 -31.63 24.85
C LEU A 228 46.52 -33.06 25.37
N GLY A 229 46.61 -33.20 26.69
CA GLY A 229 46.89 -34.46 27.39
C GLY A 229 48.34 -34.93 27.27
N GLN A 230 49.18 -34.23 26.51
CA GLN A 230 50.60 -34.51 26.38
C GLN A 230 51.37 -33.88 27.54
N LYS A 231 52.55 -34.46 27.80
CA LYS A 231 53.51 -33.90 28.72
C LYS A 231 54.43 -32.92 27.98
N LEU A 232 54.48 -31.69 28.46
CA LEU A 232 55.41 -30.68 27.99
C LEU A 232 56.51 -30.46 29.01
N TRP A 233 57.72 -30.24 28.52
CA TRP A 233 58.86 -29.77 29.30
C TRP A 233 59.76 -28.96 28.37
N ALA A 234 60.80 -28.33 28.91
CA ALA A 234 61.71 -27.53 28.10
C ALA A 234 63.13 -27.59 28.66
N GLU A 235 64.09 -27.41 27.76
CA GLU A 235 65.49 -27.22 28.09
C GLU A 235 65.86 -25.76 27.94
N VAL A 236 66.74 -25.31 28.83
CA VAL A 236 67.46 -24.06 28.71
C VAL A 236 68.95 -24.38 28.68
N THR A 237 69.67 -23.80 27.72
CA THR A 237 71.11 -23.94 27.58
C THR A 237 71.76 -22.57 27.62
N LEU A 238 72.69 -22.40 28.56
CA LEU A 238 73.58 -21.24 28.66
C LEU A 238 74.86 -21.55 27.90
N SER A 239 75.24 -20.65 26.99
CA SER A 239 76.48 -20.76 26.21
C SER A 239 77.24 -19.45 26.21
N ALA A 240 78.56 -19.52 26.38
CA ALA A 240 79.47 -18.37 26.31
C ALA A 240 80.78 -18.80 25.60
N PRO A 241 81.41 -17.94 24.78
CA PRO A 241 82.66 -18.26 24.11
C PRO A 241 83.75 -18.73 25.09
N GLY A 242 84.39 -19.87 24.80
CA GLY A 242 85.44 -20.45 25.64
C GLY A 242 84.96 -21.13 26.93
N TYR A 243 83.65 -21.22 27.15
CA TYR A 243 83.06 -21.97 28.27
C TYR A 243 82.31 -23.20 27.76
N ALA A 244 82.35 -24.29 28.52
CA ALA A 244 81.49 -25.44 28.29
C ALA A 244 80.02 -25.03 28.47
N PRO A 245 79.13 -25.29 27.49
CA PRO A 245 77.70 -25.05 27.64
C PRO A 245 77.14 -25.81 28.85
N THR A 246 76.28 -25.16 29.62
CA THR A 246 75.56 -25.78 30.73
C THR A 246 74.06 -25.58 30.54
N GLY A 247 73.26 -26.55 30.96
CA GLY A 247 71.82 -26.49 30.76
C GLY A 247 71.04 -27.24 31.82
N ALA A 248 69.75 -27.01 31.83
CA ALA A 248 68.82 -27.67 32.72
C ALA A 248 67.50 -27.98 32.02
N SER A 249 66.85 -29.06 32.48
CA SER A 249 65.52 -29.47 32.03
C SER A 249 64.48 -29.09 33.07
N SER A 250 63.36 -28.53 32.62
CA SER A 250 62.20 -28.28 33.50
C SER A 250 61.46 -29.57 33.86
N VAL A 251 60.62 -29.50 34.89
CA VAL A 251 59.69 -30.59 35.21
C VAL A 251 58.60 -30.72 34.14
N GLU A 252 58.17 -31.95 33.87
CA GLU A 252 57.07 -32.19 32.95
C GLU A 252 55.73 -31.67 33.50
N VAL A 253 54.98 -30.95 32.67
CA VAL A 253 53.60 -30.54 32.95
C VAL A 253 52.64 -31.19 31.95
N THR A 254 51.51 -31.70 32.43
CA THR A 254 50.48 -32.24 31.53
C THR A 254 49.54 -31.13 31.09
N VAL A 255 49.37 -30.95 29.78
CA VAL A 255 48.53 -29.88 29.24
C VAL A 255 47.06 -30.27 29.33
N GLY A 256 46.31 -29.51 30.11
CA GLY A 256 44.85 -29.59 30.17
C GLY A 256 44.16 -28.86 29.03
N PRO A 257 42.82 -29.01 28.92
CA PRO A 257 42.05 -28.24 27.95
C PRO A 257 42.03 -26.76 28.31
N GLY A 258 42.09 -25.91 27.28
CA GLY A 258 41.83 -24.47 27.41
C GLY A 258 40.40 -24.19 27.91
N ALA A 259 40.18 -22.98 28.41
CA ALA A 259 38.86 -22.52 28.85
C ALA A 259 38.29 -21.51 27.86
N LEU A 260 37.03 -21.69 27.45
CA LEU A 260 36.32 -20.70 26.65
C LEU A 260 35.63 -19.67 27.56
N THR A 261 35.79 -18.39 27.23
CA THR A 261 34.93 -17.33 27.74
C THR A 261 33.63 -17.33 26.95
N ALA A 262 32.49 -17.28 27.65
CA ALA A 262 31.17 -17.44 27.05
C ALA A 262 30.21 -16.38 27.62
N PRO A 263 29.75 -15.42 26.79
CA PRO A 263 28.79 -14.40 27.22
C PRO A 263 27.38 -14.99 27.38
N VAL A 264 26.53 -14.31 28.16
CA VAL A 264 25.11 -14.67 28.27
C VAL A 264 24.40 -14.27 26.97
N PRO A 265 23.78 -15.21 26.22
CA PRO A 265 23.10 -14.88 24.98
C PRO A 265 21.80 -14.11 25.25
N SER A 266 21.41 -13.24 24.31
CA SER A 266 20.12 -12.56 24.32
C SER A 266 19.21 -13.09 23.21
N ILE A 267 17.90 -12.86 23.33
CA ILE A 267 16.93 -13.18 22.30
C ILE A 267 16.26 -11.89 21.82
N THR A 268 16.26 -11.65 20.51
CA THR A 268 15.51 -10.55 19.88
C THR A 268 14.30 -11.07 19.10
N GLY A 269 13.41 -10.16 18.70
CA GLY A 269 12.13 -10.47 18.04
C GLY A 269 10.92 -10.27 18.94
N THR A 270 9.73 -10.16 18.35
CA THR A 270 8.47 -9.99 19.10
C THR A 270 8.07 -11.30 19.76
N ALA A 271 7.91 -11.33 21.08
CA ALA A 271 7.58 -12.54 21.85
C ALA A 271 6.10 -12.93 21.70
N ARG A 272 5.67 -13.34 20.51
CA ARG A 272 4.31 -13.81 20.20
C ARG A 272 4.34 -15.01 19.28
N VAL A 273 3.34 -15.89 19.39
CA VAL A 273 3.18 -17.05 18.49
C VAL A 273 3.24 -16.65 17.02
N GLY A 274 3.97 -17.44 16.23
CA GLY A 274 4.19 -17.23 14.80
C GLY A 274 5.26 -16.19 14.48
N GLN A 275 5.94 -15.63 15.49
CA GLN A 275 7.05 -14.70 15.29
C GLN A 275 8.40 -15.42 15.47
N VAL A 276 9.37 -14.98 14.67
CA VAL A 276 10.76 -15.43 14.75
C VAL A 276 11.44 -14.83 15.97
N GLN A 277 12.05 -15.70 16.77
CA GLN A 277 12.99 -15.34 17.82
C GLN A 277 14.41 -15.59 17.30
N THR A 278 15.32 -14.65 17.53
CA THR A 278 16.71 -14.74 17.06
C THR A 278 17.65 -14.75 18.25
N ALA A 279 18.46 -15.80 18.36
CA ALA A 279 19.52 -15.90 19.35
C ALA A 279 20.70 -15.01 18.98
N ASN A 280 21.15 -14.17 19.91
CA ASN A 280 22.36 -13.38 19.79
C ASN A 280 23.38 -13.95 20.79
N PRO A 281 24.36 -14.73 20.31
CA PRO A 281 25.26 -15.49 21.17
C PRO A 281 26.36 -14.64 21.83
N GLY A 282 26.44 -13.34 21.54
CA GLY A 282 27.56 -12.48 21.95
C GLY A 282 28.86 -12.78 21.18
N ILE A 283 29.98 -12.22 21.67
CA ILE A 283 31.32 -12.42 21.09
C ILE A 283 31.97 -13.64 21.75
N TRP A 284 32.46 -14.56 20.93
CA TRP A 284 33.19 -15.76 21.37
C TRP A 284 34.63 -15.71 20.87
N PRO A 285 35.59 -16.38 21.55
CA PRO A 285 36.96 -16.48 21.06
C PRO A 285 37.02 -16.96 19.60
N ALA A 286 37.92 -16.39 18.80
CA ALA A 286 38.07 -16.73 17.40
C ALA A 286 38.28 -18.24 17.18
N GLY A 287 37.65 -18.79 16.14
CA GLY A 287 37.67 -20.23 15.83
C GLY A 287 36.72 -21.10 16.66
N THR A 288 35.83 -20.50 17.46
CA THR A 288 34.79 -21.26 18.19
C THR A 288 33.60 -21.59 17.29
N THR A 289 33.20 -22.85 17.23
CA THR A 289 31.97 -23.30 16.58
C THR A 289 30.79 -23.20 17.56
N LEU A 290 29.68 -22.62 17.13
CA LEU A 290 28.47 -22.46 17.94
C LEU A 290 27.36 -23.40 17.48
N SER A 291 26.62 -23.96 18.43
CA SER A 291 25.37 -24.69 18.20
C SER A 291 24.28 -24.21 19.16
N TYR A 292 23.03 -24.34 18.74
CA TYR A 292 21.88 -23.80 19.46
C TYR A 292 20.92 -24.94 19.83
N GLN A 293 20.20 -24.77 20.93
CA GLN A 293 19.04 -25.57 21.26
C GLN A 293 18.02 -24.68 21.94
N TRP A 294 16.82 -24.58 21.39
CA TRP A 294 15.72 -23.85 22.01
C TRP A 294 14.97 -24.72 23.00
N TYR A 295 14.46 -24.11 24.06
CA TYR A 295 13.75 -24.77 25.15
C TYR A 295 12.41 -24.09 25.40
N ARG A 296 11.40 -24.91 25.73
CA ARG A 296 10.13 -24.50 26.30
C ARG A 296 10.14 -24.90 27.78
N GLY A 297 10.24 -23.91 28.66
CA GLY A 297 10.57 -24.11 30.06
C GLY A 297 11.93 -24.80 30.20
N THR A 298 11.93 -26.00 30.77
CA THR A 298 13.12 -26.85 30.94
C THR A 298 13.28 -27.91 29.86
N THR A 299 12.28 -28.08 28.98
CA THR A 299 12.25 -29.15 27.97
C THR A 299 12.81 -28.66 26.64
N PRO A 300 13.76 -29.37 26.00
CA PRO A 300 14.26 -28.99 24.68
C PRO A 300 13.15 -29.13 23.63
N ILE A 301 13.05 -28.15 22.73
CA ILE A 301 12.13 -28.19 21.61
C ILE A 301 12.80 -28.99 20.49
N THR A 302 12.26 -30.17 20.19
CA THR A 302 12.78 -31.06 19.15
C THR A 302 12.92 -30.34 17.80
N GLY A 303 14.10 -30.45 17.18
CA GLY A 303 14.41 -29.84 15.88
C GLY A 303 14.74 -28.35 15.92
N ALA A 304 14.53 -27.65 17.04
CA ALA A 304 14.85 -26.24 17.18
C ALA A 304 16.34 -26.05 17.56
N VAL A 305 17.21 -26.31 16.59
CA VAL A 305 18.68 -26.26 16.75
C VAL A 305 19.36 -25.11 15.98
N GLY A 306 18.56 -24.29 15.30
CA GLY A 306 19.04 -23.12 14.56
C GLY A 306 19.26 -21.89 15.43
N ARG A 307 19.98 -20.90 14.89
CA ARG A 307 20.11 -19.57 15.51
C ARG A 307 18.76 -18.87 15.68
N THR A 308 17.79 -19.21 14.82
CA THR A 308 16.43 -18.67 14.86
C THR A 308 15.42 -19.76 15.21
N TYR A 309 14.31 -19.34 15.83
CA TYR A 309 13.17 -20.20 16.14
C TYR A 309 11.85 -19.46 15.92
N THR A 310 11.02 -19.98 15.02
CA THR A 310 9.65 -19.49 14.86
C THR A 310 8.77 -20.12 15.90
N THR A 311 8.21 -19.29 16.79
CA THR A 311 7.33 -19.76 17.87
C THR A 311 6.06 -20.38 17.33
N VAL A 312 5.61 -21.45 17.98
CA VAL A 312 4.46 -22.26 17.58
C VAL A 312 3.32 -22.12 18.60
N PRO A 313 2.10 -22.59 18.29
CA PRO A 313 0.97 -22.48 19.20
C PRO A 313 1.20 -23.04 20.61
N ALA A 314 2.00 -24.10 20.72
CA ALA A 314 2.36 -24.72 22.00
C ALA A 314 3.25 -23.82 22.89
N ASP A 315 3.83 -22.75 22.35
CA ASP A 315 4.63 -21.79 23.13
C ASP A 315 3.76 -20.72 23.80
N ASN A 316 2.47 -20.60 23.46
CA ASN A 316 1.62 -19.57 24.02
C ASN A 316 1.54 -19.67 25.56
N GLY A 317 1.92 -18.58 26.24
CA GLY A 317 2.02 -18.48 27.69
C GLY A 317 3.27 -19.18 28.28
N GLN A 318 4.09 -19.81 27.45
CA GLN A 318 5.26 -20.56 27.90
C GLN A 318 6.52 -19.71 27.85
N ALA A 319 7.45 -19.99 28.76
CA ALA A 319 8.78 -19.39 28.77
C ALA A 319 9.66 -20.08 27.73
N VAL A 320 10.17 -19.33 26.75
CA VAL A 320 11.10 -19.82 25.73
C VAL A 320 12.49 -19.24 25.98
N LYS A 321 13.52 -20.10 25.96
CA LYS A 321 14.94 -19.71 26.06
C LYS A 321 15.79 -20.47 25.05
N VAL A 322 17.00 -19.99 24.78
CA VAL A 322 17.98 -20.67 23.94
C VAL A 322 19.22 -21.00 24.74
N ARG A 323 19.74 -22.21 24.57
CA ARG A 323 21.07 -22.63 25.03
C ARG A 323 22.02 -22.56 23.86
N VAL A 324 23.11 -21.83 24.03
CA VAL A 324 24.22 -21.78 23.09
C VAL A 324 25.35 -22.64 23.62
N ARG A 325 25.87 -23.54 22.79
CA ARG A 325 27.07 -24.33 23.07
C ARG A 325 28.20 -23.85 22.19
N GLY A 326 29.32 -23.47 22.79
CA GLY A 326 30.57 -23.19 22.09
C GLY A 326 31.57 -24.34 22.20
N THR A 327 32.18 -24.70 21.08
CA THR A 327 33.20 -25.75 20.99
C THR A 327 34.42 -25.25 20.21
N LYS A 328 35.61 -25.52 20.70
CA LYS A 328 36.88 -25.23 20.03
C LYS A 328 37.86 -26.37 20.34
N THR A 329 38.55 -26.90 19.34
CA THR A 329 39.49 -28.02 19.52
C THR A 329 40.57 -27.65 20.53
N GLY A 330 40.84 -28.53 21.49
CA GLY A 330 41.77 -28.25 22.60
C GLY A 330 41.14 -27.52 23.80
N TYR A 331 39.86 -27.15 23.75
CA TYR A 331 39.17 -26.40 24.81
C TYR A 331 37.99 -27.19 25.38
N THR A 332 37.68 -26.94 26.65
CA THR A 332 36.45 -27.44 27.30
C THR A 332 35.23 -26.76 26.68
N SER A 333 34.23 -27.54 26.26
CA SER A 333 32.97 -27.01 25.73
C SER A 333 32.20 -26.23 26.80
N VAL A 334 31.59 -25.11 26.44
CA VAL A 334 30.81 -24.28 27.39
C VAL A 334 29.39 -24.07 26.88
N TYR A 335 28.43 -24.12 27.80
CA TYR A 335 27.02 -23.82 27.55
C TYR A 335 26.61 -22.52 28.24
N ARG A 336 25.78 -21.72 27.57
CA ARG A 336 25.13 -20.54 28.15
C ARG A 336 23.67 -20.48 27.74
N ASP A 337 22.81 -20.25 28.72
CA ASP A 337 21.37 -20.08 28.51
C ASP A 337 21.05 -18.58 28.44
N SER A 338 20.12 -18.21 27.58
CA SER A 338 19.55 -16.86 27.59
C SER A 338 18.59 -16.70 28.77
N ALA A 339 18.27 -15.45 29.11
CA ALA A 339 17.05 -15.17 29.85
C ALA A 339 15.84 -15.74 29.09
N ALA A 340 14.86 -16.28 29.82
CA ALA A 340 13.65 -16.81 29.23
C ALA A 340 12.67 -15.67 28.91
N ARG A 341 11.91 -15.82 27.82
CA ARG A 341 10.88 -14.86 27.39
C ARG A 341 9.54 -15.56 27.32
N THR A 342 8.53 -15.03 28.00
CA THR A 342 7.15 -15.54 27.90
C THR A 342 6.56 -15.17 26.55
N ILE A 343 6.14 -16.15 25.76
CA ILE A 343 5.55 -15.92 24.45
C ILE A 343 4.05 -15.65 24.62
N ALA A 344 3.59 -14.48 24.19
CA ALA A 344 2.18 -14.13 24.20
C ALA A 344 1.43 -14.73 23.00
N ALA A 345 0.10 -14.69 23.03
CA ALA A 345 -0.71 -15.09 21.90
C ALA A 345 -0.38 -14.26 20.65
N GLY A 346 -0.39 -14.91 19.49
CA GLY A 346 -0.33 -14.24 18.19
C GLY A 346 -1.58 -13.40 17.95
N VAL A 347 -1.51 -12.47 17.00
CA VAL A 347 -2.65 -11.60 16.63
C VAL A 347 -3.13 -11.95 15.22
N ILE A 348 -4.44 -12.02 15.05
CA ILE A 348 -5.09 -12.12 13.72
C ILE A 348 -5.58 -10.72 13.38
N THR A 349 -5.21 -10.20 12.22
CA THR A 349 -5.64 -8.88 11.73
C THR A 349 -6.52 -9.05 10.49
N ALA A 350 -7.54 -8.19 10.36
CA ALA A 350 -8.34 -8.11 9.15
C ALA A 350 -7.51 -7.43 8.04
N THR A 351 -7.34 -8.10 6.90
CA THR A 351 -6.71 -7.50 5.71
C THR A 351 -7.73 -6.85 4.80
N THR A 352 -8.98 -7.32 4.84
CA THR A 352 -10.12 -6.62 4.25
C THR A 352 -11.29 -6.59 5.24
N PRO A 353 -12.11 -5.53 5.23
CA PRO A 353 -13.25 -5.42 6.14
C PRO A 353 -14.26 -6.55 5.93
N VAL A 354 -14.91 -6.99 7.01
CA VAL A 354 -16.07 -7.88 6.91
C VAL A 354 -17.24 -7.10 6.32
N THR A 355 -17.68 -7.49 5.14
CA THR A 355 -18.77 -6.84 4.41
C THR A 355 -19.87 -7.84 4.06
N VAL A 356 -21.10 -7.35 3.96
CA VAL A 356 -22.25 -8.11 3.47
C VAL A 356 -22.68 -7.52 2.13
N SER A 357 -22.60 -8.35 1.10
CA SER A 357 -23.06 -8.06 -0.26
C SER A 357 -24.44 -8.66 -0.51
N GLY A 358 -25.14 -8.15 -1.52
CA GLY A 358 -26.51 -8.56 -1.87
C GLY A 358 -27.54 -7.50 -1.49
N THR A 359 -28.67 -7.53 -2.20
CA THR A 359 -29.80 -6.62 -1.95
C THR A 359 -30.57 -7.09 -0.72
N HIS A 360 -30.79 -6.19 0.23
CA HIS A 360 -31.53 -6.49 1.46
C HIS A 360 -33.04 -6.47 1.20
N ARG A 361 -33.52 -7.44 0.42
CA ARG A 361 -34.93 -7.60 0.08
C ARG A 361 -35.33 -9.08 0.18
N TYR A 362 -36.61 -9.32 0.42
CA TYR A 362 -37.19 -10.67 0.39
C TYR A 362 -36.75 -11.45 -0.86
N GLY A 363 -36.47 -12.74 -0.67
CA GLY A 363 -36.07 -13.66 -1.75
C GLY A 363 -34.67 -13.41 -2.31
N GLN A 364 -33.82 -12.67 -1.60
CA GLN A 364 -32.41 -12.45 -1.95
C GLN A 364 -31.47 -13.19 -1.00
N THR A 365 -30.30 -13.54 -1.51
CA THR A 365 -29.21 -14.12 -0.71
C THR A 365 -28.17 -13.04 -0.39
N LEU A 366 -27.90 -12.84 0.89
CA LEU A 366 -26.77 -12.05 1.35
C LEU A 366 -25.52 -12.92 1.43
N LYS A 367 -24.35 -12.37 1.08
CA LYS A 367 -23.06 -13.07 1.12
C LYS A 367 -22.01 -12.26 1.87
N VAL A 368 -21.26 -12.93 2.76
CA VAL A 368 -20.15 -12.34 3.50
C VAL A 368 -18.86 -12.36 2.68
N SER A 369 -18.15 -11.24 2.65
CA SER A 369 -16.78 -11.13 2.13
C SER A 369 -15.86 -10.60 3.22
N GLN A 370 -14.63 -11.12 3.30
CA GLN A 370 -13.66 -10.84 4.37
C GLN A 370 -12.25 -11.34 4.00
N GLY A 371 -11.24 -10.86 4.73
CA GLY A 371 -9.85 -11.27 4.57
C GLY A 371 -9.08 -11.12 5.89
N TRP A 372 -8.20 -12.07 6.20
CA TRP A 372 -7.52 -12.19 7.49
C TRP A 372 -6.06 -12.61 7.31
N SER A 373 -5.15 -12.02 8.10
CA SER A 373 -3.74 -12.42 8.16
C SER A 373 -3.26 -12.58 9.62
N PRO A 374 -2.53 -13.66 9.95
CA PRO A 374 -2.34 -14.84 9.11
C PRO A 374 -3.68 -15.57 8.88
N ALA A 375 -3.74 -16.43 7.86
CA ALA A 375 -4.96 -17.19 7.56
C ALA A 375 -5.45 -17.96 8.82
N PRO A 376 -6.72 -17.78 9.23
CA PRO A 376 -7.28 -18.42 10.41
C PRO A 376 -7.49 -19.92 10.14
N ALA A 377 -7.50 -20.71 11.21
CA ALA A 377 -7.82 -22.14 11.11
C ALA A 377 -9.33 -22.37 11.08
N VAL A 378 -10.10 -21.53 11.77
CA VAL A 378 -11.56 -21.64 11.87
C VAL A 378 -12.20 -20.28 11.65
N ILE A 379 -13.29 -20.29 10.89
CA ILE A 379 -14.17 -19.14 10.67
C ILE A 379 -15.60 -19.58 11.02
N LYS A 380 -16.25 -18.89 11.94
CA LYS A 380 -17.65 -19.11 12.33
C LYS A 380 -18.48 -17.88 11.98
N TYR A 381 -19.66 -18.11 11.42
CA TYR A 381 -20.65 -17.07 11.17
C TYR A 381 -21.82 -17.25 12.13
N GLN A 382 -22.44 -16.14 12.51
CA GLN A 382 -23.75 -16.14 13.17
C GLN A 382 -24.53 -14.94 12.65
N TRP A 383 -25.63 -15.20 11.95
CA TRP A 383 -26.53 -14.15 11.50
C TRP A 383 -27.50 -13.73 12.61
N TYR A 384 -27.86 -12.45 12.60
CA TYR A 384 -28.76 -11.82 13.56
C TYR A 384 -29.93 -11.18 12.82
N ARG A 385 -31.12 -11.31 13.40
CA ARG A 385 -32.36 -10.65 12.97
C ARG A 385 -32.88 -9.83 14.13
N ALA A 386 -33.10 -8.53 13.92
CA ALA A 386 -33.42 -7.57 14.98
C ALA A 386 -32.43 -7.59 16.17
N GLY A 387 -31.18 -8.00 15.92
CA GLY A 387 -30.17 -8.16 16.96
C GLY A 387 -30.20 -9.48 17.74
N ILE A 388 -31.14 -10.37 17.43
CA ILE A 388 -31.24 -11.70 18.04
C ILE A 388 -30.60 -12.72 17.10
N ALA A 389 -29.80 -13.62 17.65
CA ALA A 389 -29.15 -14.68 16.87
C ALA A 389 -30.21 -15.58 16.21
N VAL A 390 -30.07 -15.82 14.92
CA VAL A 390 -30.96 -16.72 14.18
C VAL A 390 -30.42 -18.14 14.29
N SER A 391 -31.18 -19.02 14.93
CA SER A 391 -30.80 -20.43 15.09
C SER A 391 -30.50 -21.09 13.74
N GLY A 392 -29.39 -21.82 13.66
CA GLY A 392 -28.94 -22.51 12.43
C GLY A 392 -28.34 -21.61 11.35
N ALA A 393 -28.43 -20.28 11.46
CA ALA A 393 -27.88 -19.36 10.46
C ALA A 393 -26.38 -19.12 10.68
N THR A 394 -25.57 -20.14 10.40
CA THR A 394 -24.13 -20.18 10.68
C THR A 394 -23.25 -20.26 9.42
N GLY A 395 -23.85 -20.15 8.24
CA GLY A 395 -23.13 -20.11 6.96
C GLY A 395 -22.62 -18.72 6.57
N SER A 396 -21.72 -18.67 5.59
CA SER A 396 -21.21 -17.43 4.98
C SER A 396 -22.23 -16.69 4.10
N SER A 397 -23.45 -17.24 3.99
CA SER A 397 -24.56 -16.64 3.26
C SER A 397 -25.86 -16.79 4.02
N LEU A 398 -26.82 -15.91 3.74
CA LEU A 398 -28.14 -15.91 4.35
C LEU A 398 -29.22 -15.67 3.30
N TRP A 399 -30.18 -16.58 3.21
CA TRP A 399 -31.39 -16.41 2.42
C TRP A 399 -32.44 -15.60 3.20
N LEU A 400 -32.93 -14.52 2.61
CA LEU A 400 -33.92 -13.63 3.22
C LEU A 400 -35.36 -14.10 2.95
N ASN A 401 -35.88 -14.95 3.83
CA ASN A 401 -37.29 -15.37 3.82
C ASN A 401 -38.24 -14.26 4.33
N SER A 402 -39.54 -14.55 4.35
CA SER A 402 -40.59 -13.57 4.71
C SER A 402 -40.46 -13.02 6.13
N SER A 403 -39.89 -13.77 7.07
CA SER A 403 -39.69 -13.32 8.46
C SER A 403 -38.68 -12.18 8.62
N TYR A 404 -37.87 -11.92 7.60
CA TYR A 404 -36.90 -10.83 7.62
C TYR A 404 -37.48 -9.49 7.19
N ILE A 405 -38.65 -9.46 6.55
CA ILE A 405 -39.23 -8.22 6.02
C ILE A 405 -39.49 -7.24 7.16
N GLY A 406 -38.97 -6.01 7.02
CA GLY A 406 -39.01 -4.96 8.04
C GLY A 406 -38.01 -5.13 9.18
N GLN A 407 -37.33 -6.28 9.26
CA GLN A 407 -36.33 -6.55 10.29
C GLN A 407 -34.94 -6.08 9.85
N THR A 408 -34.09 -5.76 10.83
CA THR A 408 -32.67 -5.51 10.57
C THR A 408 -31.86 -6.80 10.57
N VAL A 409 -30.88 -6.89 9.67
CA VAL A 409 -29.96 -8.03 9.55
C VAL A 409 -28.51 -7.58 9.73
N SER A 410 -27.74 -8.36 10.47
CA SER A 410 -26.28 -8.26 10.59
C SER A 410 -25.67 -9.65 10.75
N VAL A 411 -24.36 -9.78 10.56
CA VAL A 411 -23.62 -11.02 10.81
C VAL A 411 -22.46 -10.76 11.76
N ARG A 412 -22.25 -11.66 12.72
CA ARG A 412 -21.00 -11.75 13.48
C ARG A 412 -20.12 -12.81 12.83
N VAL A 413 -18.89 -12.44 12.55
CA VAL A 413 -17.83 -13.34 12.10
C VAL A 413 -16.84 -13.49 13.24
N THR A 414 -16.58 -14.73 13.65
CA THR A 414 -15.58 -15.08 14.65
C THR A 414 -14.49 -15.91 13.98
N VAL A 415 -13.24 -15.49 14.08
CA VAL A 415 -12.08 -16.19 13.54
C VAL A 415 -11.12 -16.60 14.64
N SER A 416 -10.57 -17.81 14.52
CA SER A 416 -9.59 -18.33 15.47
C SER A 416 -8.50 -19.15 14.79
N LYS A 417 -7.34 -19.19 15.46
CA LYS A 417 -6.17 -19.97 15.07
C LYS A 417 -5.45 -20.42 16.35
N PRO A 418 -5.01 -21.69 16.46
CA PRO A 418 -4.32 -22.16 17.67
C PRO A 418 -3.14 -21.25 18.05
N GLY A 419 -3.06 -20.84 19.32
CA GLY A 419 -2.01 -19.94 19.81
C GLY A 419 -2.18 -18.46 19.44
N TYR A 420 -3.28 -18.08 18.80
CA TYR A 420 -3.64 -16.68 18.48
C TYR A 420 -4.87 -16.24 19.27
N THR A 421 -4.96 -14.94 19.56
CA THR A 421 -6.15 -14.33 20.13
C THR A 421 -7.32 -14.44 19.15
N THR A 422 -8.47 -14.92 19.63
CA THR A 422 -9.70 -15.01 18.84
C THR A 422 -10.26 -13.62 18.57
N VAL A 423 -10.68 -13.35 17.33
CA VAL A 423 -11.23 -12.06 16.91
C VAL A 423 -12.68 -12.24 16.48
N SER A 424 -13.55 -11.29 16.84
CA SER A 424 -14.94 -11.26 16.39
C SER A 424 -15.33 -9.86 15.90
N THR A 425 -15.91 -9.80 14.71
CA THR A 425 -16.44 -8.57 14.10
C THR A 425 -17.92 -8.74 13.79
N THR A 426 -18.74 -7.74 14.08
CA THR A 426 -20.17 -7.72 13.72
C THR A 426 -20.44 -6.61 12.73
N THR A 427 -21.13 -6.90 11.63
CA THR A 427 -21.43 -5.90 10.61
C THR A 427 -22.53 -4.94 11.08
N VAL A 428 -22.60 -3.77 10.44
CA VAL A 428 -23.73 -2.86 10.62
C VAL A 428 -25.06 -3.53 10.27
N ARG A 429 -26.11 -3.11 10.96
CA ARG A 429 -27.47 -3.61 10.74
C ARG A 429 -28.12 -2.91 9.54
N LYS A 430 -28.77 -3.68 8.66
CA LYS A 430 -29.53 -3.15 7.52
C LYS A 430 -30.94 -3.72 7.47
N THR A 431 -31.94 -2.86 7.25
CA THR A 431 -33.35 -3.26 7.15
C THR A 431 -33.61 -3.99 5.84
N VAL A 432 -34.36 -5.09 5.93
CA VAL A 432 -34.77 -5.88 4.76
C VAL A 432 -36.13 -5.41 4.26
N GLY A 433 -36.17 -5.00 2.99
CA GLY A 433 -37.39 -4.59 2.30
C GLY A 433 -38.18 -5.75 1.68
N LYS A 434 -39.35 -5.43 1.15
CA LYS A 434 -40.09 -6.34 0.27
C LYS A 434 -39.36 -6.53 -1.07
N ALA A 435 -39.64 -7.61 -1.78
CA ALA A 435 -39.13 -7.79 -3.15
C ALA A 435 -39.80 -6.78 -4.10
N VAL A 436 -39.21 -6.58 -5.28
CA VAL A 436 -39.74 -5.69 -6.32
C VAL A 436 -40.04 -6.47 -7.59
N PHE A 437 -41.07 -6.04 -8.32
CA PHE A 437 -41.36 -6.57 -9.65
C PHE A 437 -40.45 -5.93 -10.70
N ALA A 438 -39.89 -6.74 -11.59
CA ALA A 438 -39.35 -6.25 -12.85
C ALA A 438 -40.51 -6.06 -13.84
N VAL A 439 -40.56 -4.93 -14.54
CA VAL A 439 -41.56 -4.68 -15.60
C VAL A 439 -40.91 -5.04 -16.93
N THR A 440 -41.42 -6.05 -17.62
CA THR A 440 -40.90 -6.47 -18.93
C THR A 440 -41.76 -5.99 -20.09
N ALA A 441 -43.04 -5.68 -19.85
CA ALA A 441 -43.90 -5.00 -20.81
C ALA A 441 -44.92 -4.09 -20.11
N ALA A 442 -45.07 -2.86 -20.58
CA ALA A 442 -46.07 -1.92 -20.08
C ALA A 442 -47.50 -2.33 -20.51
N PRO A 443 -48.54 -1.94 -19.75
CA PRO A 443 -49.92 -2.15 -20.15
C PRO A 443 -50.30 -1.32 -21.39
N ARG A 444 -51.18 -1.86 -22.24
CA ARG A 444 -51.70 -1.19 -23.45
C ARG A 444 -53.20 -1.03 -23.35
N ILE A 445 -53.72 0.08 -23.87
CA ILE A 445 -55.16 0.28 -24.03
C ILE A 445 -55.60 -0.33 -25.36
N THR A 446 -56.74 -1.00 -25.36
CA THR A 446 -57.41 -1.60 -26.53
C THR A 446 -58.89 -1.23 -26.54
N GLY A 447 -59.53 -1.38 -27.70
CA GLY A 447 -60.91 -0.95 -27.92
C GLY A 447 -61.01 0.29 -28.81
N THR A 448 -62.23 0.67 -29.17
CA THR A 448 -62.48 1.81 -30.05
C THR A 448 -62.43 3.11 -29.26
N ALA A 449 -61.52 4.02 -29.62
CA ALA A 449 -61.37 5.35 -29.03
C ALA A 449 -62.51 6.29 -29.49
N LYS A 450 -63.73 6.07 -28.99
CA LYS A 450 -64.92 6.86 -29.34
C LYS A 450 -65.86 6.93 -28.14
N VAL A 451 -66.44 8.11 -27.87
CA VAL A 451 -67.41 8.29 -26.78
C VAL A 451 -68.55 7.27 -26.88
N GLY A 452 -68.95 6.70 -25.75
CA GLY A 452 -69.93 5.63 -25.63
C GLY A 452 -69.33 4.22 -25.71
N TYR A 453 -68.12 4.05 -26.25
CA TYR A 453 -67.42 2.76 -26.35
C TYR A 453 -66.58 2.48 -25.11
N THR A 454 -66.23 1.20 -24.93
CA THR A 454 -65.43 0.74 -23.80
C THR A 454 -63.98 0.53 -24.21
N LEU A 455 -63.06 1.13 -23.45
CA LEU A 455 -61.64 0.84 -23.52
C LEU A 455 -61.28 -0.22 -22.47
N THR A 456 -60.34 -1.11 -22.82
CA THR A 456 -59.83 -2.14 -21.91
C THR A 456 -58.31 -2.06 -21.86
N THR A 457 -57.73 -2.06 -20.66
CA THR A 457 -56.27 -2.12 -20.49
C THR A 457 -55.78 -3.56 -20.39
N SER A 458 -54.64 -3.87 -21.01
CA SER A 458 -53.90 -5.10 -20.74
C SER A 458 -53.24 -5.02 -19.37
N LEU A 459 -52.87 -6.18 -18.81
CA LEU A 459 -52.23 -6.21 -17.49
C LEU A 459 -50.79 -5.68 -17.52
N GLY A 460 -50.11 -5.72 -18.66
CA GLY A 460 -48.64 -5.67 -18.72
C GLY A 460 -48.01 -7.00 -18.31
N THR A 461 -46.68 -7.09 -18.41
CA THR A 461 -45.90 -8.28 -18.03
C THR A 461 -44.89 -7.91 -16.96
N TYR A 462 -44.88 -8.68 -15.88
CA TYR A 462 -44.00 -8.50 -14.74
C TYR A 462 -43.30 -9.81 -14.39
N SER A 463 -42.10 -9.72 -13.81
CA SER A 463 -41.38 -10.85 -13.27
C SER A 463 -41.07 -10.63 -11.78
N PRO A 464 -41.49 -11.56 -10.88
CA PRO A 464 -42.37 -12.70 -11.16
C PRO A 464 -43.80 -12.26 -11.51
N ALA A 465 -44.64 -13.22 -11.92
CA ALA A 465 -46.05 -12.97 -12.18
C ALA A 465 -46.77 -12.44 -10.92
N PRO A 466 -47.48 -11.30 -10.98
CA PRO A 466 -48.26 -10.78 -9.87
C PRO A 466 -49.42 -11.70 -9.51
N ALA A 467 -49.78 -11.76 -8.22
CA ALA A 467 -50.92 -12.53 -7.73
C ALA A 467 -52.26 -11.81 -7.92
N ALA A 468 -52.24 -10.47 -7.94
CA ALA A 468 -53.42 -9.64 -8.11
C ALA A 468 -53.09 -8.33 -8.84
N TYR A 469 -54.13 -7.73 -9.43
CA TYR A 469 -54.05 -6.47 -10.16
C TYR A 469 -55.10 -5.48 -9.65
N GLY A 470 -54.76 -4.19 -9.67
CA GLY A 470 -55.70 -3.08 -9.54
C GLY A 470 -55.57 -2.10 -10.72
N PHE A 471 -56.58 -1.28 -10.96
CA PHE A 471 -56.61 -0.34 -12.09
C PHE A 471 -57.04 1.05 -11.63
N GLN A 472 -56.61 2.07 -12.35
CA GLN A 472 -57.12 3.43 -12.24
C GLN A 472 -57.02 4.10 -13.62
N TRP A 473 -58.14 4.63 -14.12
CA TRP A 473 -58.17 5.41 -15.35
C TRP A 473 -57.97 6.89 -15.09
N TYR A 474 -57.35 7.57 -16.05
CA TYR A 474 -57.01 8.98 -15.99
C TYR A 474 -57.46 9.70 -17.26
N ARG A 475 -57.95 10.94 -17.09
CA ARG A 475 -58.31 11.88 -18.15
C ARG A 475 -57.36 13.06 -18.09
N ASN A 476 -56.59 13.28 -19.15
CA ASN A 476 -55.53 14.29 -19.21
C ASN A 476 -54.63 14.27 -17.95
N GLY A 477 -54.24 13.06 -17.51
CA GLY A 477 -53.40 12.88 -16.32
C GLY A 477 -54.12 13.00 -14.97
N THR A 478 -55.39 13.39 -14.93
CA THR A 478 -56.19 13.47 -13.70
C THR A 478 -56.99 12.18 -13.49
N ALA A 479 -56.99 11.63 -12.26
CA ALA A 479 -57.69 10.40 -11.97
C ALA A 479 -59.20 10.56 -12.16
N ILE A 480 -59.83 9.63 -12.88
CA ILE A 480 -61.28 9.58 -13.04
C ILE A 480 -61.84 8.85 -11.82
N SER A 481 -62.61 9.56 -10.99
CA SER A 481 -63.18 9.01 -9.77
C SER A 481 -64.02 7.75 -10.05
N GLY A 482 -63.80 6.70 -9.26
CA GLY A 482 -64.50 5.41 -9.39
C GLY A 482 -64.08 4.53 -10.58
N ALA A 483 -63.25 5.02 -11.51
CA ALA A 483 -62.80 4.25 -12.67
C ALA A 483 -61.63 3.31 -12.31
N THR A 484 -61.93 2.28 -11.53
CA THR A 484 -60.93 1.33 -10.98
C THR A 484 -61.01 -0.09 -11.57
N ASN A 485 -61.90 -0.29 -12.54
CA ASN A 485 -62.04 -1.55 -13.26
C ASN A 485 -61.05 -1.65 -14.43
N ARG A 486 -60.79 -2.88 -14.90
CA ARG A 486 -59.92 -3.13 -16.07
C ARG A 486 -60.45 -2.50 -17.36
N SER A 487 -61.76 -2.26 -17.42
CA SER A 487 -62.46 -1.61 -18.51
C SER A 487 -63.07 -0.28 -18.07
N TYR A 488 -63.10 0.69 -18.99
CA TYR A 488 -63.71 2.00 -18.78
C TYR A 488 -64.57 2.39 -19.98
N LYS A 489 -65.83 2.71 -19.73
CA LYS A 489 -66.76 3.21 -20.75
C LYS A 489 -66.57 4.71 -20.91
N LEU A 490 -66.20 5.14 -22.13
CA LEU A 490 -66.00 6.55 -22.46
C LEU A 490 -67.32 7.32 -22.36
N THR A 491 -67.27 8.43 -21.65
CA THR A 491 -68.36 9.38 -21.47
C THR A 491 -68.16 10.60 -22.37
N THR A 492 -69.18 11.46 -22.48
CA THR A 492 -69.09 12.70 -23.25
C THR A 492 -67.98 13.64 -22.75
N THR A 493 -67.65 13.58 -21.45
CA THR A 493 -66.56 14.38 -20.86
C THR A 493 -65.15 13.94 -21.29
N ASP A 494 -65.02 12.76 -21.91
CA ASP A 494 -63.74 12.24 -22.42
C ASP A 494 -63.45 12.72 -23.86
N GLY A 495 -64.45 13.25 -24.56
CA GLY A 495 -64.28 13.75 -25.93
C GLY A 495 -63.24 14.87 -26.01
N GLY A 496 -62.29 14.74 -26.95
CA GLY A 496 -61.18 15.68 -27.11
C GLY A 496 -60.10 15.59 -26.02
N LYS A 497 -60.12 14.53 -25.20
CA LYS A 497 -59.16 14.31 -24.10
C LYS A 497 -58.29 13.09 -24.37
N GLN A 498 -57.17 13.00 -23.65
CA GLN A 498 -56.30 11.83 -23.60
C GLN A 498 -56.66 10.95 -22.43
N ILE A 499 -56.78 9.65 -22.69
CA ILE A 499 -57.08 8.64 -21.67
C ILE A 499 -55.86 7.75 -21.45
N THR A 500 -55.47 7.55 -20.19
CA THR A 500 -54.45 6.58 -19.77
C THR A 500 -55.00 5.65 -18.69
N ALA A 501 -54.41 4.46 -18.59
CA ALA A 501 -54.74 3.48 -17.55
C ALA A 501 -53.49 3.13 -16.75
N ARG A 502 -53.57 3.24 -15.42
CA ARG A 502 -52.53 2.77 -14.51
C ARG A 502 -52.89 1.39 -13.99
N VAL A 503 -51.97 0.45 -14.10
CA VAL A 503 -52.09 -0.90 -13.55
C VAL A 503 -51.21 -1.04 -12.32
N TYR A 504 -51.75 -1.62 -11.26
CA TYR A 504 -51.08 -1.90 -9.99
C TYR A 504 -50.90 -3.41 -9.82
N ALA A 505 -49.68 -3.90 -9.95
CA ALA A 505 -49.32 -5.30 -9.71
C ALA A 505 -49.02 -5.55 -8.22
N LYS A 506 -49.63 -6.59 -7.65
CA LYS A 506 -49.54 -6.96 -6.23
C LYS A 506 -49.20 -8.45 -6.07
N ALA A 507 -48.32 -8.76 -5.12
CA ALA A 507 -48.12 -10.11 -4.60
C ALA A 507 -47.66 -10.04 -3.14
N ASN A 508 -47.85 -11.13 -2.39
CA ASN A 508 -47.36 -11.24 -1.03
C ASN A 508 -45.85 -11.03 -0.99
N TYR A 509 -45.37 -10.24 -0.02
CA TYR A 509 -43.94 -9.93 0.16
C TYR A 509 -43.28 -9.10 -0.96
N TYR A 510 -44.05 -8.62 -1.94
CA TYR A 510 -43.60 -7.66 -2.95
C TYR A 510 -44.14 -6.26 -2.67
N GLU A 511 -43.38 -5.24 -3.06
CA GLU A 511 -43.90 -3.87 -3.16
C GLU A 511 -44.91 -3.78 -4.30
N THR A 512 -45.99 -3.02 -4.10
CA THR A 512 -46.96 -2.76 -5.17
C THR A 512 -46.26 -1.98 -6.28
N ARG A 513 -46.20 -2.54 -7.49
CA ARG A 513 -45.64 -1.86 -8.66
C ARG A 513 -46.76 -1.24 -9.47
N SER A 514 -46.66 0.06 -9.77
CA SER A 514 -47.59 0.74 -10.67
C SER A 514 -46.92 1.05 -12.01
N THR A 515 -47.67 0.89 -13.10
CA THR A 515 -47.22 1.19 -14.48
C THR A 515 -48.35 1.84 -15.25
N LEU A 516 -48.03 2.91 -15.98
CA LEU A 516 -48.98 3.67 -16.78
C LEU A 516 -48.94 3.19 -18.23
N SER A 517 -50.10 3.10 -18.89
CA SER A 517 -50.18 2.86 -20.33
C SER A 517 -49.77 4.10 -21.13
N ALA A 518 -49.50 3.91 -22.42
CA ALA A 518 -49.53 5.02 -23.38
C ALA A 518 -50.93 5.68 -23.39
N ALA A 519 -50.96 6.96 -23.75
CA ALA A 519 -52.19 7.73 -23.88
C ALA A 519 -52.93 7.40 -25.17
N VAL A 520 -54.26 7.34 -25.10
CA VAL A 520 -55.16 7.23 -26.26
C VAL A 520 -55.96 8.51 -26.36
N ALA A 521 -55.86 9.21 -27.49
CA ALA A 521 -56.65 10.41 -27.77
C ALA A 521 -58.07 10.02 -28.18
N ILE A 522 -59.06 10.62 -27.54
CA ILE A 522 -60.47 10.43 -27.88
C ILE A 522 -60.91 11.59 -28.77
N PRO A 523 -61.46 11.31 -29.96
CA PRO A 523 -62.02 12.34 -30.83
C PRO A 523 -63.05 13.22 -30.08
N ALA A 524 -63.08 14.51 -30.41
CA ALA A 524 -64.11 15.41 -29.89
C ALA A 524 -65.49 14.95 -30.35
N VAL A 525 -66.49 15.10 -29.47
CA VAL A 525 -67.89 14.85 -29.83
C VAL A 525 -68.44 16.15 -30.44
N PRO A 526 -69.02 16.13 -31.64
CA PRO A 526 -69.71 17.29 -32.19
C PRO A 526 -70.87 17.70 -31.27
N VAL A 527 -70.94 18.97 -30.89
CA VAL A 527 -71.97 19.50 -29.99
C VAL A 527 -73.21 19.87 -30.82
N VAL A 528 -74.40 19.63 -30.26
CA VAL A 528 -75.73 19.99 -30.84
C VAL A 528 -76.36 21.23 -30.18
N VAL A 529 -75.66 21.82 -29.21
CA VAL A 529 -76.02 23.06 -28.53
C VAL A 529 -74.79 23.96 -28.46
N LEU A 530 -74.84 25.14 -29.08
CA LEU A 530 -73.75 26.11 -29.02
C LEU A 530 -73.98 27.04 -27.82
N GLY A 531 -72.98 27.13 -26.94
CA GLY A 531 -73.13 27.76 -25.63
C GLY A 531 -72.99 29.28 -25.60
N GLY A 532 -72.53 29.90 -26.70
CA GLY A 532 -72.30 31.33 -26.83
C GLY A 532 -71.51 31.71 -28.08
N ASP A 533 -70.98 32.93 -28.09
CA ASP A 533 -70.27 33.53 -29.21
C ASP A 533 -68.96 32.80 -29.56
N GLY A 534 -68.56 32.87 -30.83
CA GLY A 534 -67.31 32.31 -31.32
C GLY A 534 -67.42 31.59 -32.66
N ILE A 535 -66.35 30.86 -33.02
CA ILE A 535 -66.23 30.11 -34.27
C ILE A 535 -66.23 28.61 -33.97
N TYR A 536 -67.14 27.88 -34.61
CA TYR A 536 -67.33 26.44 -34.45
C TYR A 536 -66.99 25.72 -35.76
N LYS A 537 -66.17 24.66 -35.70
CA LYS A 537 -65.81 23.85 -36.86
C LYS A 537 -66.90 22.82 -37.16
N VAL A 538 -67.48 22.94 -38.35
CA VAL A 538 -68.54 22.03 -38.81
C VAL A 538 -67.95 20.66 -39.11
N GLY A 539 -68.69 19.60 -38.78
CA GLY A 539 -68.28 18.21 -38.93
C GLY A 539 -67.42 17.65 -37.79
N THR A 540 -66.74 18.51 -37.00
CA THR A 540 -65.93 18.06 -35.85
C THR A 540 -66.46 18.56 -34.51
N THR A 541 -66.68 19.86 -34.36
CA THR A 541 -67.17 20.45 -33.09
C THR A 541 -68.64 20.84 -33.16
N LEU A 542 -69.20 20.97 -34.36
CA LEU A 542 -70.62 21.25 -34.62
C LEU A 542 -71.16 20.30 -35.69
N LYS A 543 -72.34 19.73 -35.46
CA LYS A 543 -73.01 18.89 -36.45
C LYS A 543 -73.78 19.75 -37.46
N PRO A 544 -73.74 19.48 -38.78
CA PRO A 544 -74.66 20.09 -39.74
C PRO A 544 -76.13 19.87 -39.37
N GLY A 545 -76.98 20.85 -39.65
CA GLY A 545 -78.40 20.80 -39.30
C GLY A 545 -79.04 22.18 -39.21
N LEU A 546 -80.35 22.21 -38.99
CA LEU A 546 -81.10 23.44 -38.74
C LEU A 546 -80.99 23.81 -37.25
N TYR A 547 -80.51 25.01 -36.99
CA TYR A 547 -80.36 25.57 -35.65
C TYR A 547 -81.22 26.82 -35.48
N LYS A 548 -81.65 27.05 -34.24
CA LYS A 548 -82.34 28.26 -33.80
C LYS A 548 -81.54 28.95 -32.70
N ALA A 549 -81.39 30.26 -32.85
CA ALA A 549 -80.83 31.12 -31.82
C ALA A 549 -81.84 31.34 -30.67
N THR A 550 -81.35 31.34 -29.43
CA THR A 550 -82.16 31.54 -28.23
C THR A 550 -82.07 32.97 -27.67
N GLY A 551 -81.25 33.83 -28.28
CA GLY A 551 -81.16 35.23 -27.90
C GLY A 551 -82.45 35.99 -28.21
N THR A 552 -82.61 37.15 -27.57
CA THR A 552 -83.76 38.05 -27.74
C THR A 552 -83.36 39.47 -28.13
N GLY A 553 -82.08 39.70 -28.42
CA GLY A 553 -81.58 41.01 -28.88
C GLY A 553 -81.85 41.25 -30.37
N GLU A 554 -81.66 42.50 -30.81
CA GLU A 554 -81.86 42.90 -32.21
C GLU A 554 -80.56 42.87 -33.05
N GLU A 555 -79.41 42.63 -32.41
CA GLU A 555 -78.06 42.67 -33.03
C GLU A 555 -77.36 41.29 -33.01
N CYS A 556 -78.04 40.24 -33.48
CA CYS A 556 -77.43 38.93 -33.68
C CYS A 556 -76.70 38.89 -35.02
N GLN A 557 -75.43 38.50 -34.97
CA GLN A 557 -74.59 38.29 -36.15
C GLN A 557 -74.16 36.84 -36.24
N TRP A 558 -74.37 36.23 -37.40
CA TRP A 558 -73.81 34.91 -37.66
C TRP A 558 -73.36 34.76 -39.11
N ALA A 559 -72.41 33.87 -39.34
CA ALA A 559 -71.92 33.53 -40.67
C ALA A 559 -71.60 32.04 -40.80
N ARG A 560 -72.00 31.45 -41.92
CA ARG A 560 -71.51 30.14 -42.37
C ARG A 560 -70.22 30.38 -43.14
N LEU A 561 -69.16 29.67 -42.81
CA LEU A 561 -67.80 29.93 -43.33
C LEU A 561 -67.37 28.83 -44.30
N ASN A 562 -66.75 29.19 -45.42
CA ASN A 562 -66.03 28.26 -46.30
C ASN A 562 -64.54 28.13 -45.96
N SER A 563 -64.00 29.05 -45.15
CA SER A 563 -62.61 29.07 -44.73
C SER A 563 -62.47 29.73 -43.35
N PHE A 564 -61.40 29.41 -42.62
CA PHE A 564 -61.02 30.10 -41.38
C PHE A 564 -60.00 31.23 -41.61
N VAL A 565 -59.58 31.43 -42.86
CA VAL A 565 -58.69 32.53 -43.21
C VAL A 565 -59.49 33.84 -43.18
N TRP A 566 -58.98 34.85 -42.48
CA TRP A 566 -59.57 36.18 -42.46
C TRP A 566 -59.52 36.78 -43.86
N ASP A 567 -60.66 37.29 -44.33
CA ASP A 567 -60.78 37.98 -45.59
C ASP A 567 -61.48 39.33 -45.35
N PRO A 568 -60.81 40.47 -45.56
CA PRO A 568 -61.42 41.79 -45.40
C PRO A 568 -62.55 42.08 -46.41
N GLU A 569 -62.61 41.34 -47.51
CA GLU A 569 -63.65 41.46 -48.53
C GLU A 569 -64.87 40.56 -48.24
N GLY A 570 -64.77 39.67 -47.24
CA GLY A 570 -65.87 38.81 -46.81
C GLY A 570 -66.12 37.57 -47.67
N ASN A 571 -65.23 37.20 -48.60
CA ASN A 571 -65.41 36.03 -49.46
C ASN A 571 -65.23 34.69 -48.71
N ASN A 572 -64.80 34.72 -47.45
CA ASN A 572 -64.66 33.54 -46.60
C ASN A 572 -65.98 33.03 -46.00
N MET A 573 -67.11 33.68 -46.32
CA MET A 573 -68.45 33.36 -45.83
C MET A 573 -69.33 32.80 -46.96
N ASN A 574 -69.99 31.66 -46.70
CA ASN A 574 -71.03 31.10 -47.57
C ASN A 574 -72.35 31.88 -47.44
N ALA A 575 -72.68 32.31 -46.23
CA ALA A 575 -73.82 33.18 -45.95
C ALA A 575 -73.57 33.96 -44.65
N HIS A 576 -74.21 35.11 -44.52
CA HIS A 576 -74.14 35.92 -43.30
C HIS A 576 -75.51 36.55 -43.00
N TYR A 577 -75.71 36.88 -41.73
CA TYR A 577 -76.93 37.49 -41.22
C TYR A 577 -76.58 38.51 -40.14
N ILE A 578 -77.26 39.65 -40.19
CA ILE A 578 -77.24 40.69 -39.15
C ILE A 578 -78.69 41.09 -38.91
N GLY A 579 -79.17 40.91 -37.69
CA GLY A 579 -80.54 41.29 -37.32
C GLY A 579 -81.03 40.60 -36.05
N PRO A 580 -82.36 40.50 -35.85
CA PRO A 580 -82.95 39.92 -34.65
C PRO A 580 -82.44 38.52 -34.31
N ALA A 581 -82.13 38.29 -33.04
CA ALA A 581 -81.68 37.00 -32.52
C ALA A 581 -82.74 35.88 -32.61
N LYS A 582 -84.00 36.23 -32.87
CA LYS A 582 -85.00 35.26 -33.31
C LYS A 582 -84.75 34.89 -34.77
N THR A 583 -83.75 34.04 -34.98
CA THR A 583 -83.30 33.63 -36.31
C THR A 583 -83.04 32.12 -36.36
N TYR A 584 -83.03 31.59 -37.58
CA TYR A 584 -82.76 30.19 -37.90
C TYR A 584 -81.59 30.13 -38.87
N VAL A 585 -80.77 29.09 -38.80
CA VAL A 585 -79.70 28.86 -39.77
C VAL A 585 -79.59 27.39 -40.11
N GLN A 586 -79.59 27.08 -41.41
CA GLN A 586 -79.29 25.76 -41.94
C GLN A 586 -77.78 25.65 -42.17
N ILE A 587 -77.10 25.00 -41.23
CA ILE A 587 -75.66 24.70 -41.35
C ILE A 587 -75.52 23.46 -42.21
N LEU A 588 -74.74 23.56 -43.29
CA LEU A 588 -74.58 22.52 -44.30
C LEU A 588 -73.34 21.66 -44.01
N PRO A 589 -73.33 20.39 -44.46
CA PRO A 589 -72.14 19.53 -44.36
C PRO A 589 -70.90 20.08 -45.08
N THR A 590 -71.10 20.97 -46.07
CA THR A 590 -70.05 21.61 -46.85
C THR A 590 -69.45 22.85 -46.19
N ASP A 591 -70.07 23.38 -45.14
CA ASP A 591 -69.50 24.49 -44.38
C ASP A 591 -68.22 24.04 -43.66
N VAL A 592 -67.21 24.89 -43.64
CA VAL A 592 -65.97 24.66 -42.88
C VAL A 592 -66.14 25.14 -41.44
N GLY A 593 -66.90 26.21 -41.22
CA GLY A 593 -67.16 26.75 -39.89
C GLY A 593 -68.49 27.51 -39.76
N PHE A 594 -68.85 27.83 -38.53
CA PHE A 594 -70.00 28.68 -38.17
C PHE A 594 -69.54 29.71 -37.13
N ARG A 595 -69.64 31.00 -37.46
CA ARG A 595 -69.35 32.13 -36.56
C ARG A 595 -70.66 32.69 -36.03
N THR A 596 -70.72 33.02 -34.75
CA THR A 596 -71.88 33.69 -34.13
C THR A 596 -71.45 34.67 -33.05
N GLU A 597 -72.14 35.80 -32.97
CA GLU A 597 -71.94 36.87 -31.99
C GLU A 597 -73.31 37.51 -31.65
N GLY A 598 -73.61 37.74 -30.37
CA GLY A 598 -74.85 38.40 -29.94
C GLY A 598 -76.15 37.57 -30.09
N CYS A 599 -76.06 36.32 -30.56
CA CYS A 599 -77.23 35.47 -30.87
C CYS A 599 -77.72 34.62 -29.70
N GLY A 600 -77.02 34.61 -28.57
CA GLY A 600 -77.29 33.69 -27.45
C GLY A 600 -76.86 32.26 -27.78
N LYS A 601 -77.58 31.27 -27.24
CA LYS A 601 -77.29 29.85 -27.53
C LYS A 601 -77.91 29.44 -28.85
N TRP A 602 -77.30 28.46 -29.52
CA TRP A 602 -77.93 27.79 -30.66
C TRP A 602 -78.37 26.40 -30.26
N THR A 603 -79.57 26.01 -30.65
CA THR A 603 -80.12 24.68 -30.37
C THR A 603 -80.66 24.07 -31.67
N THR A 604 -80.57 22.75 -31.80
CA THR A 604 -81.22 22.06 -32.91
C THR A 604 -82.72 22.26 -32.87
N VAL A 605 -83.30 22.46 -34.04
CA VAL A 605 -84.72 22.75 -34.19
C VAL A 605 -85.57 21.48 -34.14
N THR A 606 -86.70 21.52 -33.43
CA THR A 606 -87.67 20.41 -33.38
C THR A 606 -88.71 20.54 -34.50
N SER A 607 -89.39 19.44 -34.85
CA SER A 607 -90.48 19.45 -35.85
C SER A 607 -91.78 20.08 -35.35
N ALA A 608 -91.86 20.50 -34.09
CA ALA A 608 -93.01 21.16 -33.49
C ALA A 608 -92.76 22.67 -33.28
N GLY A 609 -93.83 23.44 -33.17
CA GLY A 609 -93.78 24.88 -32.90
C GLY A 609 -95.14 25.43 -32.49
N ALA A 610 -95.18 26.70 -32.14
CA ALA A 610 -96.36 27.34 -31.54
C ALA A 610 -97.55 27.51 -32.49
N ARG A 611 -97.33 27.43 -33.81
CA ARG A 611 -98.35 27.66 -34.85
C ARG A 611 -99.18 28.92 -34.58
N ALA A 612 -98.49 30.02 -34.23
CA ALA A 612 -99.13 31.26 -33.85
C ALA A 612 -99.91 31.89 -35.02
N THR A 613 -101.00 32.57 -34.68
CA THR A 613 -101.79 33.41 -35.60
C THR A 613 -101.43 34.88 -35.48
N SER A 614 -100.50 35.24 -34.60
CA SER A 614 -100.00 36.61 -34.42
C SER A 614 -98.48 36.61 -34.36
N ILE A 615 -97.86 37.59 -35.01
CA ILE A 615 -96.42 37.82 -35.03
C ILE A 615 -96.16 39.15 -34.34
N THR A 616 -95.56 39.11 -33.16
CA THR A 616 -95.43 40.26 -32.26
C THR A 616 -93.99 40.74 -32.08
N ALA A 617 -93.02 40.07 -32.69
CA ALA A 617 -91.60 40.39 -32.56
C ALA A 617 -90.89 40.20 -33.90
N ASN A 618 -89.85 40.99 -34.12
CA ASN A 618 -88.97 40.86 -35.28
C ASN A 618 -88.30 39.48 -35.31
N GLY A 619 -87.89 39.07 -36.50
CA GLY A 619 -87.12 37.86 -36.74
C GLY A 619 -87.78 36.90 -37.71
N THR A 620 -87.19 35.72 -37.79
CA THR A 620 -87.55 34.66 -38.73
C THR A 620 -88.45 33.63 -38.05
N TYR A 621 -89.53 33.26 -38.73
CA TYR A 621 -90.51 32.28 -38.29
C TYR A 621 -90.64 31.17 -39.33
N ARG A 622 -90.72 29.91 -38.87
CA ARG A 622 -91.01 28.78 -39.75
C ARG A 622 -92.50 28.73 -40.05
N VAL A 623 -92.88 28.76 -41.32
CA VAL A 623 -94.28 28.72 -41.73
C VAL A 623 -94.83 27.30 -41.60
N GLY A 624 -96.05 27.18 -41.07
CA GLY A 624 -96.69 25.91 -40.70
C GLY A 624 -96.25 25.34 -39.35
N ILE A 625 -95.13 25.82 -38.79
CA ILE A 625 -94.56 25.30 -37.54
C ILE A 625 -94.57 26.37 -36.42
N ASP A 626 -93.91 27.51 -36.62
CA ASP A 626 -93.91 28.60 -35.65
C ASP A 626 -95.13 29.50 -35.81
N ILE A 627 -95.55 29.73 -37.04
CA ILE A 627 -96.73 30.52 -37.43
C ILE A 627 -97.58 29.77 -38.45
N LEU A 628 -98.88 30.02 -38.54
CA LEU A 628 -99.74 29.42 -39.56
C LEU A 628 -99.68 30.21 -40.89
N PRO A 629 -99.70 29.55 -42.07
CA PRO A 629 -99.85 30.26 -43.35
C PRO A 629 -101.24 30.92 -43.45
N GLY A 630 -101.36 31.99 -44.23
CA GLY A 630 -102.60 32.75 -44.41
C GLY A 630 -102.37 34.25 -44.56
N THR A 631 -103.44 35.03 -44.56
CA THR A 631 -103.38 36.49 -44.75
C THR A 631 -103.27 37.19 -43.41
N TYR A 632 -102.18 37.95 -43.25
CA TYR A 632 -101.86 38.73 -42.07
C TYR A 632 -102.05 40.21 -42.35
N TYR A 633 -102.53 40.90 -41.33
CA TYR A 633 -102.75 42.34 -41.34
C TYR A 633 -101.84 42.99 -40.30
N ALA A 634 -101.08 43.98 -40.72
CA ALA A 634 -100.38 44.90 -39.83
C ALA A 634 -101.11 46.26 -39.84
N TYR A 635 -101.31 46.81 -38.65
CA TYR A 635 -102.05 48.07 -38.43
C TYR A 635 -101.16 49.16 -37.82
N GLY A 636 -99.83 48.99 -37.88
CA GLY A 636 -98.87 49.98 -37.38
C GLY A 636 -98.85 51.26 -38.21
N THR A 637 -98.23 52.30 -37.68
CA THR A 637 -98.19 53.66 -38.28
C THR A 637 -96.77 54.12 -38.65
N GLY A 638 -95.76 53.25 -38.56
CA GLY A 638 -94.39 53.55 -39.03
C GLY A 638 -94.15 53.22 -40.51
N ASP A 639 -92.99 53.59 -41.03
CA ASP A 639 -92.64 53.47 -42.46
C ASP A 639 -91.55 52.43 -42.79
N ASP A 640 -91.00 51.75 -41.78
CA ASP A 640 -89.86 50.82 -41.89
C ASP A 640 -90.27 49.35 -41.72
N CYS A 641 -91.38 48.93 -42.34
CA CYS A 641 -91.77 47.53 -42.36
C CYS A 641 -91.07 46.80 -43.50
N TYR A 642 -90.24 45.83 -43.12
CA TYR A 642 -89.66 44.86 -44.04
C TYR A 642 -90.17 43.46 -43.73
N TRP A 643 -90.61 42.73 -44.75
CA TRP A 643 -90.87 41.30 -44.63
C TRP A 643 -90.44 40.54 -45.87
N GLU A 644 -90.16 39.25 -45.70
CA GLU A 644 -89.82 38.35 -46.79
C GLU A 644 -90.33 36.92 -46.53
N THR A 645 -90.57 36.20 -47.63
CA THR A 645 -90.90 34.78 -47.64
C THR A 645 -89.71 33.99 -48.19
N LEU A 646 -89.39 32.88 -47.53
CA LEU A 646 -88.16 32.13 -47.76
C LEU A 646 -88.43 30.69 -48.15
N SER A 647 -87.72 30.17 -49.15
CA SER A 647 -87.75 28.76 -49.55
C SER A 647 -86.90 27.86 -48.64
N GLY A 648 -86.05 28.45 -47.78
CA GLY A 648 -85.25 27.74 -46.79
C GLY A 648 -84.66 28.66 -45.72
N PHE A 649 -83.55 28.24 -45.11
CA PHE A 649 -82.86 28.94 -44.01
C PHE A 649 -81.34 28.90 -44.18
N SER A 650 -80.85 28.64 -45.39
CA SER A 650 -79.43 28.76 -45.70
C SER A 650 -79.01 30.24 -45.83
N TYR A 651 -79.96 31.14 -46.10
CA TYR A 651 -79.72 32.56 -46.39
C TYR A 651 -78.86 32.77 -47.64
N ASP A 652 -78.99 31.87 -48.60
CA ASP A 652 -78.50 32.09 -49.96
C ASP A 652 -79.49 33.02 -50.69
N LEU A 653 -79.01 33.88 -51.59
CA LEU A 653 -79.86 34.85 -52.30
C LEU A 653 -81.01 34.19 -53.07
N ASP A 654 -80.81 32.94 -53.50
CA ASP A 654 -81.80 32.14 -54.23
C ASP A 654 -82.95 31.63 -53.33
N GLU A 655 -82.87 31.80 -52.01
CA GLU A 655 -83.95 31.41 -51.08
C GLU A 655 -85.03 32.48 -50.92
N LEU A 656 -84.79 33.71 -51.37
CA LEU A 656 -85.77 34.79 -51.30
C LEU A 656 -86.87 34.58 -52.36
N ILE A 657 -88.10 34.33 -51.91
CA ILE A 657 -89.26 34.13 -52.81
C ILE A 657 -89.92 35.46 -53.14
N SER A 658 -90.16 36.28 -52.12
CA SER A 658 -90.81 37.58 -52.24
C SER A 658 -90.50 38.41 -51.00
N ASN A 659 -90.27 39.71 -51.18
CA ASN A 659 -90.11 40.67 -50.12
C ASN A 659 -90.97 41.91 -50.31
N TYR A 660 -90.99 42.74 -49.27
CA TYR A 660 -91.61 44.05 -49.25
C TYR A 660 -90.83 44.96 -48.31
N TYR A 661 -90.67 46.22 -48.71
CA TYR A 661 -90.21 47.31 -47.86
C TYR A 661 -91.17 48.49 -48.03
N GLY A 662 -91.71 49.01 -46.93
CA GLY A 662 -92.61 50.16 -46.97
C GLY A 662 -93.40 50.34 -45.66
N PRO A 663 -94.56 51.02 -45.70
CA PRO A 663 -95.33 51.33 -44.49
C PRO A 663 -95.80 50.08 -43.72
N GLN A 664 -95.83 50.22 -42.39
CA GLN A 664 -96.29 49.19 -41.44
C GLN A 664 -97.74 48.80 -41.65
N ARG A 665 -98.58 49.69 -42.19
CA ARG A 665 -99.93 49.33 -42.58
C ARG A 665 -99.88 48.54 -43.89
N THR A 666 -99.77 47.22 -43.77
CA THR A 666 -99.65 46.32 -44.91
C THR A 666 -100.48 45.05 -44.72
N ILE A 667 -100.80 44.40 -45.84
CA ILE A 667 -101.47 43.10 -45.89
C ILE A 667 -100.54 42.15 -46.61
N VAL A 668 -100.18 41.04 -45.97
CA VAL A 668 -99.32 40.01 -46.55
C VAL A 668 -100.01 38.66 -46.49
N THR A 669 -100.05 37.96 -47.62
CA THR A 669 -100.46 36.55 -47.65
C THR A 669 -99.22 35.68 -47.61
N ILE A 670 -99.05 34.95 -46.52
CA ILE A 670 -97.94 34.01 -46.32
C ILE A 670 -98.38 32.65 -46.89
N PRO A 671 -97.79 32.17 -48.01
CA PRO A 671 -98.20 30.92 -48.62
C PRO A 671 -97.87 29.70 -47.74
N ALA A 672 -98.55 28.58 -47.97
CA ALA A 672 -98.35 27.36 -47.16
C ALA A 672 -97.10 26.55 -47.54
N ASP A 673 -96.56 26.77 -48.73
CA ASP A 673 -95.43 26.04 -49.32
C ASP A 673 -94.07 26.68 -49.01
N VAL A 674 -94.04 27.96 -48.61
CA VAL A 674 -92.80 28.62 -48.14
C VAL A 674 -92.34 28.02 -46.81
N LYS A 675 -91.04 28.07 -46.54
CA LYS A 675 -90.45 27.49 -45.33
C LYS A 675 -90.31 28.52 -44.22
N GLY A 676 -89.90 29.73 -44.57
CA GLY A 676 -89.64 30.82 -43.63
C GLY A 676 -90.43 32.08 -43.95
N PHE A 677 -90.68 32.88 -42.93
CA PHE A 677 -91.16 34.25 -43.01
C PHE A 677 -90.33 35.12 -42.08
N PHE A 678 -89.57 36.06 -42.63
CA PHE A 678 -88.82 37.04 -41.86
C PHE A 678 -89.58 38.36 -41.83
N VAL A 679 -89.58 39.01 -40.67
CA VAL A 679 -90.25 40.29 -40.47
C VAL A 679 -89.40 41.19 -39.58
N HIS A 680 -89.32 42.46 -39.94
CA HIS A 680 -88.61 43.48 -39.17
C HIS A 680 -89.36 44.81 -39.25
N GLY A 681 -89.56 45.46 -38.12
CA GLY A 681 -90.12 46.82 -38.08
C GLY A 681 -91.59 46.93 -38.48
N CYS A 682 -92.32 45.82 -38.62
CA CYS A 682 -93.73 45.81 -39.07
C CYS A 682 -94.78 45.92 -37.95
N GLY A 683 -94.36 45.98 -36.68
CA GLY A 683 -95.26 45.91 -35.54
C GLY A 683 -95.92 44.52 -35.40
N THR A 684 -97.16 44.48 -34.94
CA THR A 684 -97.89 43.21 -34.78
C THR A 684 -98.66 42.84 -36.04
N LEU A 685 -98.33 41.69 -36.64
CA LEU A 685 -99.11 41.08 -37.73
C LEU A 685 -100.11 40.09 -37.15
N THR A 686 -101.38 40.21 -37.50
CA THR A 686 -102.43 39.26 -37.06
C THR A 686 -103.11 38.59 -38.23
N ARG A 687 -103.18 37.25 -38.22
CA ARG A 687 -103.86 36.42 -39.21
C ARG A 687 -105.37 36.60 -39.07
N LYS A 688 -106.06 36.84 -40.17
CA LYS A 688 -107.54 36.78 -40.21
C LYS A 688 -108.02 35.61 -41.04
#